data_AF-A0A7R8ZZ96-F1
#
_entry.id   AF-A0A7R8ZZ96-F1
#
_cell.length_a   1.000
_cell.length_b   1.000
_cell.length_c   1.000
_cell.angle_alpha   90.00
_cell.angle_beta   90.00
_cell.angle_gamma   90.00
#
_symmetry.space_group_name_H-M   'P 1'
#
loop_
_entity.id
_entity.type
_entity.pdbx_description
1 polymer ?
#
loop_
_entity_poly.entity_id
_entity_poly.type
_entity_poly.pdbx_seq_one_letter_code
_entity_poly.pdbx_strand_id
1 'polypeptide(L)'
;MEEVEKEDIPCLQKALIDREFPALKGLTYLDHAGATLYSRSQLSLVVEQLNAEVFGNPHSRNPSSRLATDHVDQVRHKVLAHFRTSAEEYSVVFTSGATGACKLLAESFNWESDGTFAYLEENHTSVFGMREIARARNARLAALSYEEVRLATLSHDVGGERGSADSLFAYPAQCNFSGFKYPLDWVERVRGNALDVAVGGRGRWYVLLDAAALVATSPLDLAETKPDFVCVSFYKMFGYPTGIGALLVRRGAEEALCKEYFGGGTVLVALPRQGFHVPRPVLHDRVEDGTINFQGILAVAHGLETLERLGGGMDEIGGRTHGLARYAVERLGALRHGNGKPVAVVYGRGDFARRETQGGTVGFNLVRGDGSFVGFAEVEKFSELFNIHLRTGCFCNPGACLHYLGLSEEDMKKHYAAGHVCGDDLDLVEGRPTGSVRISFGYMSTKRDADSFLRMIEECFCESESPAPSIPREISSRSDPGRISLTDVFVYPVKSCGGVAARDWPLTGTGLAYDRTWMVVTSAGVPLTQKREIRLCALQPRVDFGTNRLVLAFPGHPDATVPLDPNATQPTEKKDARTSKVCGDLVSTLDCGDEAAEWLSRVFGRDDLRLHRQNPVASRKKNAREVSLANDSQYLLVSRASVRDVLGRLREKGVDIEEDRLVARFRPNLVVDGDGETLAPFAEDAWESLGIGSSSFKCHGLCSRCQMVCIDQETGEKTKEPLATLSGFRGAKASFGIYLSRTSGKRLCVGDSVLSGSFGTQ
;
A
#
# COMPACT_ATOMS: atom_id res chain seq x y z
N MET A 1 -22.90 -23.74 1.79
CA MET A 1 -23.05 -23.42 3.23
C MET A 1 -22.57 -24.58 4.11
N GLU A 2 -23.04 -25.82 3.92
CA GLU A 2 -22.56 -26.99 4.70
C GLU A 2 -21.08 -27.36 4.50
N GLU A 3 -20.46 -27.04 3.35
CA GLU A 3 -19.01 -27.28 3.16
C GLU A 3 -18.12 -26.25 3.87
N VAL A 4 -18.58 -25.00 4.02
CA VAL A 4 -17.80 -23.93 4.68
C VAL A 4 -17.73 -24.18 6.19
N GLU A 5 -18.76 -24.75 6.80
CA GLU A 5 -18.71 -25.15 8.23
C GLU A 5 -17.76 -26.33 8.49
N LYS A 6 -17.47 -27.16 7.48
CA LYS A 6 -16.42 -28.20 7.55
C LYS A 6 -15.02 -27.65 7.29
N GLU A 7 -14.90 -26.52 6.60
CA GLU A 7 -13.64 -25.82 6.27
C GLU A 7 -13.30 -24.68 7.25
N ASP A 8 -14.18 -24.39 8.22
CA ASP A 8 -13.94 -23.42 9.28
C ASP A 8 -12.90 -23.95 10.27
N ILE A 9 -12.01 -23.07 10.73
CA ILE A 9 -10.98 -23.44 11.72
C ILE A 9 -11.69 -23.97 12.99
N PRO A 10 -11.34 -25.18 13.48
CA PRO A 10 -11.90 -25.72 14.71
C PRO A 10 -11.87 -24.70 15.85
N CYS A 11 -12.93 -24.62 16.66
CA CYS A 11 -13.07 -23.59 17.71
C CYS A 11 -11.84 -23.48 18.63
N LEU A 12 -11.20 -24.61 18.96
CA LEU A 12 -9.96 -24.66 19.73
C LEU A 12 -8.77 -24.03 18.98
N GLN A 13 -8.65 -24.26 17.68
CA GLN A 13 -7.60 -23.69 16.83
C GLN A 13 -7.84 -22.21 16.52
N LYS A 14 -9.10 -21.75 16.54
CA LYS A 14 -9.45 -20.32 16.47
C LYS A 14 -9.01 -19.56 17.72
N ALA A 15 -9.32 -20.10 18.91
CA ALA A 15 -8.84 -19.53 20.17
C ALA A 15 -7.30 -19.52 20.25
N LEU A 16 -6.66 -20.53 19.64
CA LEU A 16 -5.21 -20.58 19.49
C LEU A 16 -4.70 -19.46 18.56
N ILE A 17 -5.29 -19.26 17.38
CA ILE A 17 -4.93 -18.18 16.46
C ILE A 17 -5.10 -16.80 17.11
N ASP A 18 -6.22 -16.52 17.77
CA ASP A 18 -6.43 -15.23 18.45
C ASP A 18 -5.35 -14.93 19.51
N ARG A 19 -4.86 -15.99 20.20
CA ARG A 19 -3.76 -15.87 21.17
C ARG A 19 -2.40 -15.64 20.51
N GLU A 20 -2.17 -16.25 19.34
CA GLU A 20 -0.91 -16.18 18.60
C GLU A 20 -0.76 -14.88 17.79
N PHE A 21 -1.88 -14.24 17.43
CA PHE A 21 -1.92 -13.00 16.64
C PHE A 21 -2.70 -11.87 17.36
N PRO A 22 -2.26 -11.44 18.56
CA PRO A 22 -3.00 -10.43 19.35
C PRO A 22 -3.11 -9.07 18.64
N ALA A 23 -2.19 -8.75 17.73
CA ALA A 23 -2.20 -7.52 16.93
C ALA A 23 -3.35 -7.47 15.91
N LEU A 24 -4.01 -8.59 15.61
CA LEU A 24 -5.18 -8.65 14.72
C LEU A 24 -6.49 -8.26 15.42
N LYS A 25 -6.48 -8.00 16.73
CA LYS A 25 -7.71 -7.65 17.45
C LYS A 25 -8.32 -6.36 16.88
N GLY A 26 -9.52 -6.47 16.28
CA GLY A 26 -10.24 -5.35 15.68
C GLY A 26 -9.72 -4.94 14.30
N LEU A 27 -8.90 -5.79 13.67
CA LEU A 27 -8.29 -5.58 12.36
C LEU A 27 -8.55 -6.82 11.48
N THR A 28 -8.82 -6.60 10.20
CA THR A 28 -8.95 -7.68 9.22
C THR A 28 -7.80 -7.60 8.23
N TYR A 29 -6.93 -8.61 8.21
CA TYR A 29 -5.76 -8.64 7.32
C TYR A 29 -5.99 -9.59 6.15
N LEU A 30 -5.96 -9.06 4.93
CA LEU A 30 -6.25 -9.75 3.68
C LEU A 30 -5.18 -9.48 2.60
N ASP A 31 -3.96 -9.09 2.97
CA ASP A 31 -2.80 -8.93 2.05
C ASP A 31 -1.73 -10.03 2.23
N HIS A 32 -2.14 -11.26 2.55
CA HIS A 32 -1.25 -12.39 2.75
C HIS A 32 -0.38 -12.76 1.53
N ALA A 33 -0.87 -12.53 0.29
CA ALA A 33 -0.08 -12.72 -0.92
C ALA A 33 1.02 -11.65 -1.11
N GLY A 34 0.87 -10.50 -0.44
CA GLY A 34 1.90 -9.47 -0.33
C GLY A 34 2.97 -9.88 0.67
N ALA A 35 2.57 -10.04 1.92
CA ALA A 35 3.36 -10.60 3.02
C ALA A 35 2.42 -11.23 4.05
N THR A 36 2.74 -12.41 4.56
CA THR A 36 1.92 -12.98 5.65
C THR A 36 2.45 -12.56 7.02
N LEU A 37 1.77 -12.98 8.08
CA LEU A 37 2.12 -12.60 9.45
C LEU A 37 2.82 -13.75 10.17
N TYR A 38 3.67 -13.41 11.13
CA TYR A 38 4.35 -14.35 12.02
C TYR A 38 3.57 -14.50 13.33
N SER A 39 3.67 -15.68 13.94
CA SER A 39 3.04 -15.93 15.24
C SER A 39 3.88 -15.39 16.40
N ARG A 40 3.25 -15.07 17.53
CA ARG A 40 3.95 -14.69 18.76
C ARG A 40 4.91 -15.78 19.24
N SER A 41 4.47 -17.04 19.20
CA SER A 41 5.31 -18.17 19.61
C SER A 41 6.53 -18.37 18.71
N GLN A 42 6.41 -18.18 17.40
CA GLN A 42 7.54 -18.22 16.47
C GLN A 42 8.64 -17.22 16.86
N LEU A 43 8.29 -15.96 17.16
CA LEU A 43 9.26 -14.99 17.64
C LEU A 43 9.85 -15.35 19.00
N SER A 44 9.03 -15.87 19.91
CA SER A 44 9.47 -16.24 21.25
C SER A 44 10.53 -17.34 21.20
N LEU A 45 10.33 -18.36 20.37
CA LEU A 45 11.29 -19.45 20.15
C LEU A 45 12.61 -18.98 19.54
N VAL A 46 12.55 -18.04 18.58
CA VAL A 46 13.76 -17.44 18.00
C VAL A 46 14.54 -16.67 19.07
N VAL A 47 13.87 -15.84 19.87
CA VAL A 47 14.51 -15.06 20.94
C VAL A 47 15.09 -15.97 22.02
N GLU A 48 14.36 -17.02 22.41
CA GLU A 48 14.84 -18.01 23.37
C GLU A 48 16.12 -18.68 22.88
N GLN A 49 16.15 -19.12 21.62
CA GLN A 49 17.32 -19.75 21.03
C GLN A 49 18.52 -18.78 20.95
N LEU A 50 18.30 -17.54 20.51
CA LEU A 50 19.36 -16.53 20.43
C LEU A 50 19.91 -16.09 21.80
N ASN A 51 19.10 -16.19 22.87
CA ASN A 51 19.56 -15.93 24.23
C ASN A 51 20.30 -17.12 24.84
N ALA A 52 19.98 -18.35 24.43
CA ALA A 52 20.59 -19.56 24.94
C ALA A 52 21.93 -19.90 24.27
N GLU A 53 22.10 -19.53 23.00
CA GLU A 53 23.21 -19.96 22.16
C GLU A 53 24.04 -18.77 21.65
N VAL A 54 25.37 -18.97 21.52
CA VAL A 54 26.26 -17.96 20.95
C VAL A 54 26.54 -18.31 19.49
N PHE A 55 26.03 -17.50 18.57
CA PHE A 55 26.23 -17.69 17.14
C PHE A 55 27.38 -16.80 16.62
N GLY A 56 28.42 -17.44 16.08
CA GLY A 56 29.54 -16.80 15.43
C GLY A 56 29.37 -16.72 13.91
N ASN A 57 30.24 -15.95 13.25
CA ASN A 57 30.24 -15.91 11.79
C ASN A 57 30.63 -17.30 11.21
N PRO A 58 29.80 -17.93 10.34
CA PRO A 58 30.05 -19.26 9.77
C PRO A 58 31.40 -19.45 9.05
N HIS A 59 32.09 -18.36 8.68
CA HIS A 59 33.40 -18.39 8.03
C HIS A 59 34.60 -18.66 8.97
N SER A 60 34.36 -18.75 10.29
CA SER A 60 35.40 -19.02 11.29
C SER A 60 35.36 -20.48 11.79
N ARG A 61 36.45 -20.95 12.40
CA ARG A 61 36.57 -22.34 12.92
C ARG A 61 36.28 -22.51 14.41
N ASN A 62 35.92 -21.43 15.10
CA ASN A 62 35.64 -21.46 16.53
C ASN A 62 34.29 -22.18 16.83
N PRO A 63 34.03 -22.58 18.09
CA PRO A 63 32.81 -23.32 18.44
C PRO A 63 31.50 -22.63 18.05
N SER A 64 31.36 -21.32 18.28
CA SER A 64 30.14 -20.57 17.95
C SER A 64 29.88 -20.46 16.45
N SER A 65 30.95 -20.49 15.64
CA SER A 65 30.85 -20.47 14.18
C SER A 65 30.44 -21.83 13.63
N ARG A 66 30.98 -22.93 14.19
CA ARG A 66 30.55 -24.29 13.85
C ARG A 66 29.07 -24.51 14.20
N LEU A 67 28.63 -24.04 15.35
CA LEU A 67 27.22 -24.07 15.75
C LEU A 67 26.33 -23.35 14.72
N ALA A 68 26.72 -22.14 14.28
CA ALA A 68 25.99 -21.41 13.26
C ALA A 68 25.91 -22.18 11.92
N THR A 69 27.01 -22.78 11.47
CA THR A 69 27.05 -23.64 10.28
C THR A 69 26.14 -24.85 10.42
N ASP A 70 26.22 -25.58 11.53
CA ASP A 70 25.43 -26.79 11.79
C ASP A 70 23.92 -26.49 11.75
N HIS A 71 23.49 -25.37 12.35
CA HIS A 71 22.08 -24.99 12.29
C HIS A 71 21.65 -24.54 10.89
N VAL A 72 22.48 -23.79 10.19
CA VAL A 72 22.21 -23.39 8.81
C VAL A 72 22.01 -24.63 7.93
N ASP A 73 22.81 -25.68 8.12
CA ASP A 73 22.65 -26.95 7.42
C ASP A 73 21.42 -27.73 7.86
N GLN A 74 21.08 -27.74 9.15
CA GLN A 74 19.81 -28.31 9.63
C GLN A 74 18.60 -27.62 9.00
N VAL A 75 18.64 -26.29 8.85
CA VAL A 75 17.56 -25.53 8.19
C VAL A 75 17.45 -25.94 6.72
N ARG A 76 18.57 -26.14 6.00
CA ARG A 76 18.51 -26.66 4.62
C ARG A 76 17.80 -28.01 4.55
N HIS A 77 18.09 -28.92 5.46
CA HIS A 77 17.40 -30.22 5.53
C HIS A 77 15.91 -30.06 5.82
N LYS A 78 15.53 -29.16 6.74
CA LYS A 78 14.11 -28.85 7.02
C LYS A 78 13.39 -28.25 5.82
N VAL A 79 14.04 -27.37 5.06
CA VAL A 79 13.50 -26.81 3.81
C VAL A 79 13.27 -27.91 2.78
N LEU A 80 14.25 -28.80 2.57
CA LEU A 80 14.10 -29.94 1.64
C LEU A 80 12.97 -30.88 2.06
N ALA A 81 12.90 -31.21 3.36
CA ALA A 81 11.84 -32.05 3.91
C ALA A 81 10.45 -31.43 3.75
N HIS A 82 10.32 -30.11 3.95
CA HIS A 82 9.06 -29.39 3.75
C HIS A 82 8.55 -29.51 2.30
N PHE A 83 9.46 -29.51 1.32
CA PHE A 83 9.15 -29.72 -0.10
C PHE A 83 9.20 -31.19 -0.53
N ARG A 84 9.21 -32.13 0.42
CA ARG A 84 9.23 -33.59 0.21
C ARG A 84 10.36 -34.06 -0.71
N THR A 85 11.56 -33.50 -0.53
CA THR A 85 12.76 -33.92 -1.28
C THR A 85 13.98 -34.04 -0.35
N SER A 86 15.16 -34.33 -0.91
CA SER A 86 16.38 -34.60 -0.16
C SER A 86 17.58 -33.85 -0.73
N ALA A 87 18.69 -33.86 0.01
CA ALA A 87 19.95 -33.25 -0.42
C ALA A 87 20.60 -33.98 -1.62
N GLU A 88 20.16 -35.21 -1.90
CA GLU A 88 20.57 -36.01 -3.07
C GLU A 88 19.83 -35.57 -4.35
N GLU A 89 18.67 -34.92 -4.21
CA GLU A 89 17.87 -34.47 -5.35
C GLU A 89 17.94 -32.96 -5.56
N TYR A 90 18.06 -32.17 -4.48
CA TYR A 90 18.14 -30.70 -4.57
C TYR A 90 19.19 -30.11 -3.62
N SER A 91 19.83 -29.05 -4.09
CA SER A 91 20.61 -28.11 -3.29
C SER A 91 19.73 -26.93 -2.85
N VAL A 92 19.91 -26.43 -1.62
CA VAL A 92 19.26 -25.19 -1.14
C VAL A 92 20.28 -24.07 -1.10
N VAL A 93 20.00 -23.00 -1.85
CA VAL A 93 20.77 -21.75 -1.84
C VAL A 93 19.91 -20.67 -1.20
N PHE A 94 20.35 -20.12 -0.06
CA PHE A 94 19.63 -19.03 0.58
C PHE A 94 19.84 -17.71 -0.15
N THR A 95 18.76 -16.95 -0.31
CA THR A 95 18.74 -15.66 -1.00
C THR A 95 17.92 -14.66 -0.19
N SER A 96 17.82 -13.41 -0.66
CA SER A 96 16.97 -12.40 0.01
C SER A 96 15.46 -12.59 -0.19
N GLY A 97 15.06 -13.61 -0.96
CA GLY A 97 13.68 -13.85 -1.41
C GLY A 97 13.64 -14.44 -2.81
N ALA A 98 12.44 -14.69 -3.33
CA ALA A 98 12.26 -15.22 -4.69
C ALA A 98 12.87 -14.30 -5.75
N THR A 99 12.78 -12.98 -5.58
CA THR A 99 13.47 -12.00 -6.43
C THR A 99 14.98 -12.17 -6.43
N GLY A 100 15.59 -12.38 -5.25
CA GLY A 100 17.02 -12.65 -5.13
C GLY A 100 17.42 -13.96 -5.81
N ALA A 101 16.57 -14.99 -5.71
CA ALA A 101 16.73 -16.26 -6.40
C ALA A 101 16.64 -16.13 -7.93
N CYS A 102 15.61 -15.44 -8.47
CA CYS A 102 15.49 -15.15 -9.90
C CYS A 102 16.71 -14.38 -10.42
N LYS A 103 17.17 -13.37 -9.68
CA LYS A 103 18.34 -12.58 -10.04
C LYS A 103 19.61 -13.43 -10.05
N LEU A 104 19.87 -14.18 -8.98
CA LEU A 104 21.03 -15.07 -8.90
C LEU A 104 21.05 -16.08 -10.05
N LEU A 105 19.90 -16.69 -10.34
CA LEU A 105 19.76 -17.61 -11.47
C LEU A 105 20.05 -16.89 -12.78
N ALA A 106 19.45 -15.75 -13.06
CA ALA A 106 19.72 -15.01 -14.31
C ALA A 106 21.19 -14.60 -14.44
N GLU A 107 21.83 -14.14 -13.36
CA GLU A 107 23.23 -13.75 -13.36
C GLU A 107 24.19 -14.94 -13.53
N SER A 108 23.78 -16.14 -13.10
CA SER A 108 24.63 -17.33 -13.13
C SER A 108 24.29 -18.29 -14.27
N PHE A 109 23.12 -18.19 -14.89
CA PHE A 109 22.71 -19.13 -15.94
C PHE A 109 23.61 -19.01 -17.17
N ASN A 110 23.95 -20.14 -17.79
CA ASN A 110 24.74 -20.21 -19.00
C ASN A 110 23.93 -19.74 -20.22
N TRP A 111 23.93 -18.44 -20.49
CA TRP A 111 23.29 -17.84 -21.66
C TRP A 111 24.19 -17.97 -22.89
N GLU A 112 24.16 -19.13 -23.55
CA GLU A 112 24.82 -19.31 -24.84
C GLU A 112 24.11 -18.51 -25.95
N SER A 113 24.84 -18.13 -27.00
CA SER A 113 24.33 -17.24 -28.07
C SER A 113 23.11 -17.76 -28.83
N ASP A 114 22.85 -19.08 -28.77
CA ASP A 114 21.69 -19.72 -29.42
C ASP A 114 20.58 -20.12 -28.43
N GLY A 115 20.81 -19.91 -27.13
CA GLY A 115 19.87 -20.22 -26.04
C GLY A 115 18.67 -19.28 -26.01
N THR A 116 17.55 -19.76 -25.46
CA THR A 116 16.30 -18.99 -25.35
C THR A 116 15.91 -18.80 -23.90
N PHE A 117 15.63 -17.55 -23.50
CA PHE A 117 14.86 -17.25 -22.31
C PHE A 117 13.38 -17.08 -22.67
N ALA A 118 12.58 -18.09 -22.34
CA ALA A 118 11.14 -18.05 -22.45
C ALA A 118 10.51 -17.77 -21.07
N TYR A 119 9.44 -17.01 -21.02
CA TYR A 119 8.71 -16.78 -19.77
C TYR A 119 7.23 -16.54 -20.02
N LEU A 120 6.39 -16.96 -19.07
CA LEU A 120 4.96 -16.67 -19.11
C LEU A 120 4.73 -15.16 -18.90
N GLU A 121 3.84 -14.55 -19.67
CA GLU A 121 3.49 -13.13 -19.55
C GLU A 121 2.97 -12.78 -18.14
N GLU A 122 2.24 -13.70 -17.50
CA GLU A 122 1.64 -13.49 -16.19
C GLU A 122 2.57 -13.81 -15.02
N ASN A 123 3.80 -13.36 -15.12
CA ASN A 123 4.82 -13.54 -14.10
C ASN A 123 4.98 -12.31 -13.21
N HIS A 124 5.60 -12.53 -12.05
CA HIS A 124 6.11 -11.44 -11.24
C HIS A 124 7.19 -10.66 -12.00
N THR A 125 7.28 -9.35 -11.78
CA THR A 125 8.30 -8.48 -12.40
C THR A 125 9.75 -8.93 -12.16
N SER A 126 9.99 -9.78 -11.16
CA SER A 126 11.29 -10.40 -10.91
C SER A 126 11.75 -11.30 -12.05
N VAL A 127 10.84 -12.04 -12.68
CA VAL A 127 11.13 -12.85 -13.88
C VAL A 127 11.34 -11.94 -15.08
N PHE A 128 10.57 -10.84 -15.18
CA PHE A 128 10.77 -9.86 -16.24
C PHE A 128 12.15 -9.19 -16.14
N GLY A 129 12.67 -8.99 -14.93
CA GLY A 129 14.03 -8.49 -14.72
C GLY A 129 15.11 -9.43 -15.28
N MET A 130 14.88 -10.75 -15.28
CA MET A 130 15.82 -11.72 -15.86
C MET A 130 16.02 -11.51 -17.36
N ARG A 131 14.98 -11.02 -18.05
CA ARG A 131 15.01 -10.67 -19.48
C ARG A 131 16.16 -9.73 -19.83
N GLU A 132 16.45 -8.76 -18.97
CA GLU A 132 17.48 -7.76 -19.22
C GLU A 132 18.88 -8.40 -19.17
N ILE A 133 19.10 -9.32 -18.24
CA ILE A 133 20.37 -10.07 -18.13
C ILE A 133 20.52 -11.05 -19.29
N ALA A 134 19.46 -11.80 -19.61
CA ALA A 134 19.45 -12.73 -20.74
C ALA A 134 19.74 -11.99 -22.07
N ARG A 135 19.11 -10.83 -22.29
CA ARG A 135 19.36 -9.97 -23.45
C ARG A 135 20.81 -9.49 -23.51
N ALA A 136 21.36 -9.04 -22.39
CA ALA A 136 22.75 -8.57 -22.33
C ALA A 136 23.77 -9.65 -22.70
N ARG A 137 23.39 -10.93 -22.55
CA ARG A 137 24.18 -12.09 -22.95
C ARG A 137 23.76 -12.71 -24.29
N ASN A 138 23.00 -11.97 -25.10
CA ASN A 138 22.55 -12.34 -26.44
C ASN A 138 21.62 -13.57 -26.51
N ALA A 139 20.98 -13.96 -25.41
CA ALA A 139 19.94 -14.99 -25.46
C ALA A 139 18.71 -14.48 -26.21
N ARG A 140 18.04 -15.37 -26.95
CA ARG A 140 16.72 -15.08 -27.55
C ARG A 140 15.68 -14.92 -26.45
N LEU A 141 14.72 -14.03 -26.67
CA LEU A 141 13.65 -13.76 -25.69
C LEU A 141 12.31 -14.16 -26.26
N ALA A 142 11.51 -14.90 -25.47
CA ALA A 142 10.13 -15.24 -25.82
C ALA A 142 9.21 -14.96 -24.61
N ALA A 143 8.33 -13.98 -24.75
CA ALA A 143 7.19 -13.84 -23.84
C ALA A 143 6.06 -14.71 -24.40
N LEU A 144 5.52 -15.60 -23.58
CA LEU A 144 4.48 -16.56 -23.98
C LEU A 144 3.22 -16.32 -23.17
N SER A 145 2.09 -16.28 -23.84
CA SER A 145 0.77 -16.30 -23.20
C SER A 145 0.47 -17.69 -22.62
N TYR A 146 -0.51 -17.77 -21.72
CA TYR A 146 -0.99 -19.04 -21.18
C TYR A 146 -1.42 -20.03 -22.28
N GLU A 147 -2.13 -19.55 -23.30
CA GLU A 147 -2.64 -20.41 -24.38
C GLU A 147 -1.52 -20.94 -25.29
N GLU A 148 -0.49 -20.15 -25.57
CA GLU A 148 0.68 -20.62 -26.34
C GLU A 148 1.39 -21.76 -25.63
N VAL A 149 1.66 -21.62 -24.32
CA VAL A 149 2.29 -22.69 -23.52
C VAL A 149 1.37 -23.90 -23.43
N ARG A 150 0.07 -23.70 -23.20
CA ARG A 150 -0.92 -24.79 -23.13
C ARG A 150 -0.99 -25.57 -24.44
N LEU A 151 -1.04 -24.90 -25.58
CA LEU A 151 -1.09 -25.55 -26.90
C LEU A 151 0.22 -26.26 -27.22
N ALA A 152 1.36 -25.62 -26.94
CA ALA A 152 2.68 -26.21 -27.13
C ALA A 152 2.86 -27.50 -26.31
N THR A 153 2.45 -27.48 -25.05
CA THR A 153 2.52 -28.63 -24.14
C THR A 153 1.52 -29.75 -24.44
N LEU A 154 0.46 -29.49 -25.20
CA LEU A 154 -0.48 -30.52 -25.69
C LEU A 154 0.03 -31.24 -26.94
N SER A 155 0.96 -30.65 -27.67
CA SER A 155 1.51 -31.26 -28.88
C SER A 155 2.38 -32.47 -28.53
N HIS A 156 2.13 -33.61 -29.17
CA HIS A 156 2.82 -34.89 -28.89
C HIS A 156 4.09 -35.11 -29.73
N ASP A 157 4.41 -34.20 -30.65
CA ASP A 157 5.43 -34.38 -31.66
C ASP A 157 6.61 -33.43 -31.46
N VAL A 158 7.69 -33.94 -30.85
CA VAL A 158 9.01 -33.29 -30.89
C VAL A 158 10.11 -34.35 -31.08
N GLY A 159 9.95 -35.17 -32.12
CA GLY A 159 11.03 -36.02 -32.64
C GLY A 159 12.01 -35.19 -33.48
N GLY A 160 13.06 -34.64 -32.86
CA GLY A 160 14.11 -33.90 -33.56
C GLY A 160 15.44 -33.94 -32.80
N GLU A 161 16.56 -33.73 -33.51
CA GLU A 161 17.88 -33.61 -32.89
C GLU A 161 17.90 -32.47 -31.86
N ARG A 162 18.37 -32.79 -30.64
CA ARG A 162 18.48 -31.84 -29.53
C ARG A 162 19.56 -30.81 -29.83
N GLY A 163 19.21 -29.53 -29.74
CA GLY A 163 20.21 -28.46 -29.76
C GLY A 163 21.06 -28.49 -28.48
N SER A 164 22.31 -28.05 -28.57
CA SER A 164 23.26 -28.06 -27.46
C SER A 164 23.11 -26.85 -26.51
N ALA A 165 22.48 -25.76 -26.97
CA ALA A 165 22.41 -24.51 -26.23
C ALA A 165 21.38 -24.56 -25.08
N ASP A 166 21.76 -24.02 -23.93
CA ASP A 166 20.91 -23.96 -22.74
C ASP A 166 19.79 -22.93 -22.90
N SER A 167 18.54 -23.37 -22.70
CA SER A 167 17.35 -22.53 -22.71
C SER A 167 16.65 -22.59 -21.34
N LEU A 168 16.05 -21.49 -20.90
CA LEU A 168 15.35 -21.40 -19.63
C LEU A 168 13.91 -20.97 -19.86
N PHE A 169 12.95 -21.75 -19.33
CA PHE A 169 11.56 -21.37 -19.23
C PHE A 169 11.20 -20.99 -17.79
N ALA A 170 10.69 -19.78 -17.58
CA ALA A 170 10.26 -19.31 -16.27
C ALA A 170 8.74 -19.07 -16.20
N TYR A 171 8.06 -19.71 -15.26
CA TYR A 171 6.63 -19.50 -15.03
C TYR A 171 6.26 -19.62 -13.56
N PRO A 172 5.16 -18.97 -13.12
CA PRO A 172 4.74 -19.05 -11.74
C PRO A 172 3.93 -20.33 -11.52
N ALA A 173 4.09 -20.94 -10.35
CA ALA A 173 3.25 -22.06 -9.96
C ALA A 173 1.82 -21.60 -9.61
N GLN A 174 1.68 -20.37 -9.13
CA GLN A 174 0.39 -19.73 -8.87
C GLN A 174 0.46 -18.23 -9.23
N CYS A 175 -0.57 -17.73 -9.91
CA CYS A 175 -0.72 -16.32 -10.21
C CYS A 175 -0.95 -15.52 -8.92
N ASN A 176 -0.08 -14.55 -8.63
CA ASN A 176 -0.21 -13.67 -7.47
C ASN A 176 -1.30 -12.58 -7.63
N PHE A 177 -1.90 -12.49 -8.81
CA PHE A 177 -3.02 -11.58 -9.12
C PHE A 177 -4.36 -12.27 -8.87
N SER A 178 -4.63 -13.41 -9.54
CA SER A 178 -5.93 -14.10 -9.52
C SER A 178 -5.97 -15.34 -8.63
N GLY A 179 -4.83 -15.84 -8.14
CA GLY A 179 -4.74 -17.09 -7.40
C GLY A 179 -4.82 -18.37 -8.25
N PHE A 180 -4.92 -18.25 -9.58
CA PHE A 180 -4.93 -19.41 -10.49
C PHE A 180 -3.63 -20.20 -10.41
N LYS A 181 -3.70 -21.53 -10.32
CA LYS A 181 -2.56 -22.44 -10.27
C LYS A 181 -2.26 -22.98 -11.66
N TYR A 182 -1.03 -22.78 -12.13
CA TYR A 182 -0.61 -23.26 -13.45
C TYR A 182 -0.24 -24.74 -13.39
N PRO A 183 -0.42 -25.50 -14.49
CA PRO A 183 -0.11 -26.93 -14.51
C PRO A 183 1.36 -27.19 -14.18
N LEU A 184 1.60 -28.07 -13.20
CA LEU A 184 2.95 -28.47 -12.80
C LEU A 184 3.57 -29.47 -13.79
N ASP A 185 2.75 -30.19 -14.56
CA ASP A 185 3.21 -31.13 -15.59
C ASP A 185 3.90 -30.44 -16.78
N TRP A 186 3.74 -29.12 -16.92
CA TRP A 186 4.52 -28.30 -17.85
C TRP A 186 6.03 -28.45 -17.64
N VAL A 187 6.49 -28.69 -16.41
CA VAL A 187 7.91 -28.89 -16.10
C VAL A 187 8.50 -30.01 -16.96
N GLU A 188 7.90 -31.19 -16.93
CA GLU A 188 8.42 -32.36 -17.66
C GLU A 188 8.18 -32.23 -19.16
N ARG A 189 7.06 -31.64 -19.58
CA ARG A 189 6.76 -31.41 -21.01
C ARG A 189 7.76 -30.43 -21.65
N VAL A 190 8.10 -29.34 -20.96
CA VAL A 190 9.06 -28.35 -21.44
C VAL A 190 10.48 -28.92 -21.49
N ARG A 191 10.88 -29.70 -20.47
CA ARG A 191 12.14 -30.47 -20.51
C ARG A 191 12.15 -31.51 -21.63
N GLY A 192 10.98 -31.96 -22.07
CA GLY A 192 10.74 -32.76 -23.28
C GLY A 192 10.67 -31.96 -24.59
N ASN A 193 11.11 -30.69 -24.60
CA ASN A 193 11.15 -29.78 -25.75
C ASN A 193 9.80 -29.30 -26.28
N ALA A 194 8.73 -29.36 -25.48
CA ALA A 194 7.40 -28.93 -25.93
C ALA A 194 7.35 -27.47 -26.45
N LEU A 195 8.25 -26.59 -26.01
CA LEU A 195 8.26 -25.18 -26.42
C LEU A 195 8.98 -24.93 -27.75
N ASP A 196 9.69 -25.91 -28.33
CA ASP A 196 10.48 -25.70 -29.56
C ASP A 196 9.62 -25.16 -30.70
N VAL A 197 8.37 -25.64 -30.81
CA VAL A 197 7.38 -25.20 -31.80
C VAL A 197 6.95 -23.75 -31.56
N ALA A 198 6.76 -23.36 -30.30
CA ALA A 198 6.30 -22.03 -29.94
C ALA A 198 7.39 -20.96 -30.10
N VAL A 199 8.66 -21.30 -29.84
CA VAL A 199 9.76 -20.32 -29.85
C VAL A 199 10.71 -20.43 -31.05
N GLY A 200 10.52 -21.42 -31.93
CA GLY A 200 11.35 -21.60 -33.12
C GLY A 200 12.82 -21.90 -32.82
N GLY A 201 13.10 -22.55 -31.68
CA GLY A 201 14.45 -22.85 -31.21
C GLY A 201 14.54 -24.28 -30.70
N ARG A 202 15.69 -24.92 -30.89
CA ARG A 202 16.00 -26.24 -30.35
C ARG A 202 17.13 -26.06 -29.34
N GLY A 203 16.88 -26.37 -28.08
CA GLY A 203 17.88 -26.22 -27.02
C GLY A 203 17.63 -27.20 -25.88
N ARG A 204 18.58 -27.27 -24.95
CA ARG A 204 18.41 -28.01 -23.70
C ARG A 204 17.61 -27.16 -22.73
N TRP A 205 16.34 -27.51 -22.54
CA TRP A 205 15.43 -26.75 -21.70
C TRP A 205 15.61 -27.04 -20.20
N TYR A 206 15.72 -25.96 -19.44
CA TYR A 206 15.61 -25.90 -17.99
C TYR A 206 14.33 -25.15 -17.59
N VAL A 207 13.78 -25.48 -16.44
CA VAL A 207 12.55 -24.83 -15.93
C VAL A 207 12.80 -24.16 -14.58
N LEU A 208 12.52 -22.85 -14.52
CA LEU A 208 12.35 -22.10 -13.28
C LEU A 208 10.86 -22.04 -12.92
N LEU A 209 10.51 -22.64 -11.79
CA LEU A 209 9.20 -22.52 -11.18
C LEU A 209 9.23 -21.40 -10.12
N ASP A 210 8.55 -20.28 -10.38
CA ASP A 210 8.28 -19.27 -9.34
C ASP A 210 7.16 -19.76 -8.43
N ALA A 211 7.57 -20.37 -7.31
CA ALA A 211 6.68 -20.98 -6.35
C ALA A 211 6.23 -20.01 -5.25
N ALA A 212 6.70 -18.75 -5.26
CA ALA A 212 6.56 -17.84 -4.12
C ALA A 212 5.11 -17.54 -3.72
N ALA A 213 4.18 -17.53 -4.67
CA ALA A 213 2.76 -17.36 -4.41
C ALA A 213 2.04 -18.68 -4.06
N LEU A 214 2.48 -19.81 -4.64
CA LEU A 214 1.88 -21.11 -4.38
C LEU A 214 2.17 -21.57 -2.95
N VAL A 215 3.44 -21.60 -2.56
CA VAL A 215 3.88 -22.18 -1.27
C VAL A 215 3.48 -21.32 -0.07
N ALA A 216 2.96 -20.12 -0.31
CA ALA A 216 2.38 -19.28 0.74
C ALA A 216 1.20 -19.97 1.43
N THR A 217 0.40 -20.74 0.69
CA THR A 217 -0.78 -21.42 1.25
C THR A 217 -1.05 -22.81 0.67
N SER A 218 -0.28 -23.31 -0.29
CA SER A 218 -0.48 -24.62 -0.91
C SER A 218 0.76 -25.51 -0.81
N PRO A 219 0.59 -26.84 -0.75
CA PRO A 219 1.72 -27.76 -0.78
C PRO A 219 2.43 -27.71 -2.14
N LEU A 220 3.73 -28.00 -2.14
CA LEU A 220 4.52 -28.29 -3.33
C LEU A 220 5.36 -29.53 -3.05
N ASP A 221 5.12 -30.60 -3.81
CA ASP A 221 5.80 -31.89 -3.68
C ASP A 221 6.85 -32.04 -4.78
N LEU A 222 8.12 -31.92 -4.40
CA LEU A 222 9.25 -32.05 -5.33
C LEU A 222 9.66 -33.51 -5.60
N ALA A 223 9.06 -34.49 -4.92
CA ALA A 223 9.18 -35.89 -5.32
C ALA A 223 8.32 -36.18 -6.56
N GLU A 224 7.18 -35.49 -6.71
CA GLU A 224 6.26 -35.66 -7.84
C GLU A 224 6.63 -34.79 -9.05
N THR A 225 6.83 -33.49 -8.83
CA THR A 225 7.21 -32.54 -9.90
C THR A 225 8.64 -32.09 -9.68
N LYS A 226 9.50 -32.20 -10.70
CA LYS A 226 10.95 -31.93 -10.53
C LYS A 226 11.47 -30.77 -11.40
N PRO A 227 11.13 -29.50 -11.09
CA PRO A 227 11.69 -28.34 -11.77
C PRO A 227 13.20 -28.26 -11.58
N ASP A 228 13.92 -27.72 -12.54
CA ASP A 228 15.37 -27.54 -12.39
C ASP A 228 15.71 -26.49 -11.34
N PHE A 229 14.87 -25.45 -11.25
CA PHE A 229 15.00 -24.36 -10.31
C PHE A 229 13.65 -24.02 -9.68
N VAL A 230 13.62 -23.79 -8.36
CA VAL A 230 12.43 -23.33 -7.63
C VAL A 230 12.79 -22.13 -6.77
N CYS A 231 12.08 -21.01 -6.93
CA CYS A 231 12.29 -19.84 -6.08
C CYS A 231 11.15 -19.64 -5.07
N VAL A 232 11.52 -19.31 -3.83
CA VAL A 232 10.57 -19.15 -2.71
C VAL A 232 10.91 -17.94 -1.84
N SER A 233 9.91 -17.41 -1.13
CA SER A 233 10.07 -16.35 -0.13
C SER A 233 9.40 -16.76 1.18
N PHE A 234 10.19 -16.96 2.23
CA PHE A 234 9.69 -17.52 3.49
C PHE A 234 8.73 -16.59 4.24
N TYR A 235 8.93 -15.27 4.13
CA TYR A 235 8.01 -14.29 4.73
C TYR A 235 6.59 -14.32 4.14
N LYS A 236 6.39 -14.90 2.95
CA LYS A 236 5.05 -15.12 2.38
C LYS A 236 4.37 -16.36 2.97
N MET A 237 5.14 -17.30 3.49
CA MET A 237 4.66 -18.53 4.10
C MET A 237 4.31 -18.32 5.58
N PHE A 238 5.18 -17.65 6.34
CA PHE A 238 5.02 -17.49 7.80
C PHE A 238 5.51 -16.15 8.37
N GLY A 239 5.67 -15.11 7.54
CA GLY A 239 5.83 -13.71 7.95
C GLY A 239 7.22 -13.27 8.43
N TYR A 240 7.90 -14.07 9.25
CA TYR A 240 9.24 -13.76 9.77
C TYR A 240 10.22 -14.92 9.56
N PRO A 241 11.45 -14.67 9.09
CA PRO A 241 12.02 -13.34 8.83
C PRO A 241 11.73 -12.83 7.42
N THR A 242 11.66 -11.51 7.28
CA THR A 242 11.79 -10.85 5.97
C THR A 242 13.25 -10.90 5.51
N GLY A 243 13.47 -10.79 4.20
CA GLY A 243 14.81 -10.79 3.63
C GLY A 243 15.50 -12.15 3.57
N ILE A 244 14.75 -13.25 3.73
CA ILE A 244 15.23 -14.62 3.49
C ILE A 244 14.26 -15.36 2.56
N GLY A 245 14.82 -15.98 1.54
CA GLY A 245 14.17 -16.93 0.64
C GLY A 245 15.18 -17.99 0.21
N ALA A 246 14.84 -18.76 -0.81
CA ALA A 246 15.74 -19.75 -1.36
C ALA A 246 15.57 -19.93 -2.87
N LEU A 247 16.66 -20.34 -3.50
CA LEU A 247 16.69 -21.00 -4.80
C LEU A 247 17.00 -22.49 -4.53
N LEU A 248 16.03 -23.36 -4.77
CA LEU A 248 16.27 -24.79 -4.79
C LEU A 248 16.75 -25.16 -6.19
N VAL A 249 17.84 -25.91 -6.28
CA VAL A 249 18.49 -26.30 -7.54
C VAL A 249 18.54 -27.82 -7.62
N ARG A 250 17.93 -28.40 -8.64
CA ARG A 250 17.94 -29.84 -8.86
C ARG A 250 19.36 -30.33 -9.09
N ARG A 251 19.74 -31.46 -8.51
CA ARG A 251 21.01 -32.12 -8.83
C ARG A 251 21.05 -32.44 -10.33
N GLY A 252 22.16 -32.09 -10.98
CA GLY A 252 22.31 -32.15 -12.43
C GLY A 252 21.93 -30.86 -13.17
N ALA A 253 21.16 -29.94 -12.58
CA ALA A 253 20.95 -28.60 -13.15
C ALA A 253 22.03 -27.60 -12.72
N GLU A 254 22.89 -27.97 -11.77
CA GLU A 254 23.96 -27.13 -11.21
C GLU A 254 25.02 -26.74 -12.26
N GLU A 255 25.17 -27.54 -13.31
CA GLU A 255 26.10 -27.29 -14.42
C GLU A 255 25.67 -26.13 -15.32
N ALA A 256 24.38 -25.81 -15.34
CA ALA A 256 23.87 -24.64 -16.04
C ALA A 256 24.19 -23.32 -15.32
N LEU A 257 24.78 -23.38 -14.10
CA LEU A 257 25.12 -22.22 -13.27
C LEU A 257 26.63 -21.91 -13.35
N CYS A 258 26.99 -21.04 -14.29
CA CYS A 258 28.31 -20.47 -14.53
C CYS A 258 28.42 -19.05 -13.92
N LYS A 259 28.50 -18.95 -12.58
CA LYS A 259 28.62 -17.66 -11.90
C LYS A 259 30.00 -17.02 -12.14
N GLU A 260 30.02 -15.84 -12.76
CA GLU A 260 31.25 -15.08 -13.07
C GLU A 260 31.79 -14.31 -11.85
N TYR A 261 30.90 -13.76 -11.03
CA TYR A 261 31.26 -13.02 -9.82
C TYR A 261 31.51 -13.98 -8.65
N PHE A 262 32.56 -13.73 -7.88
CA PHE A 262 32.79 -14.39 -6.60
C PHE A 262 33.08 -13.35 -5.50
N GLY A 263 32.42 -13.49 -4.35
CA GLY A 263 32.66 -12.66 -3.17
C GLY A 263 32.88 -13.47 -1.89
N GLY A 264 33.85 -13.08 -1.08
CA GLY A 264 34.11 -13.72 0.22
C GLY A 264 34.67 -15.14 0.09
N GLY A 265 34.11 -16.08 0.87
CA GLY A 265 34.60 -17.47 1.00
C GLY A 265 34.21 -18.44 -0.13
N THR A 266 33.66 -17.93 -1.24
CA THR A 266 33.07 -18.71 -2.35
C THR A 266 34.07 -19.39 -3.27
N VAL A 267 35.36 -19.07 -3.12
CA VAL A 267 36.48 -19.69 -3.83
C VAL A 267 37.42 -20.38 -2.85
N LEU A 268 38.06 -21.47 -3.30
CA LEU A 268 39.12 -22.15 -2.56
C LEU A 268 40.44 -21.36 -2.61
N VAL A 269 40.71 -20.73 -3.74
CA VAL A 269 41.90 -19.90 -3.98
C VAL A 269 41.58 -18.86 -5.05
N ALA A 270 42.18 -17.68 -4.94
CA ALA A 270 42.20 -16.65 -5.97
C ALA A 270 43.57 -15.95 -5.95
N LEU A 271 44.12 -15.68 -7.13
CA LEU A 271 45.41 -14.98 -7.25
C LEU A 271 45.17 -13.50 -7.61
N PRO A 272 45.75 -12.55 -6.87
CA PRO A 272 45.46 -11.12 -7.09
C PRO A 272 46.06 -10.55 -8.38
N ARG A 273 47.07 -11.23 -8.96
CA ARG A 273 47.81 -10.75 -10.14
C ARG A 273 47.58 -11.62 -11.38
N GLN A 274 46.81 -12.69 -11.25
CA GLN A 274 46.48 -13.61 -12.34
C GLN A 274 44.96 -13.78 -12.36
N GLY A 275 44.34 -13.89 -13.53
CA GLY A 275 42.91 -14.18 -13.67
C GLY A 275 42.55 -15.62 -13.27
N PHE A 276 43.12 -16.13 -12.19
CA PHE A 276 42.98 -17.50 -11.73
C PHE A 276 42.26 -17.54 -10.39
N HIS A 277 41.19 -18.32 -10.34
CA HIS A 277 40.46 -18.66 -9.14
C HIS A 277 39.86 -20.07 -9.28
N VAL A 278 39.61 -20.72 -8.14
CA VAL A 278 38.95 -22.04 -8.11
C VAL A 278 37.69 -21.92 -7.26
N PRO A 279 36.49 -22.07 -7.85
CA PRO A 279 35.23 -22.05 -7.10
C PRO A 279 35.15 -23.19 -6.08
N ARG A 280 34.36 -22.99 -5.01
CA ARG A 280 33.99 -24.09 -4.10
C ARG A 280 33.25 -25.20 -4.87
N PRO A 281 33.46 -26.48 -4.52
CA PRO A 281 32.81 -27.60 -5.22
C PRO A 281 31.33 -27.74 -4.85
N VAL A 282 30.96 -27.38 -3.62
CA VAL A 282 29.57 -27.41 -3.14
C VAL A 282 28.82 -26.20 -3.68
N LEU A 283 27.63 -26.41 -4.25
CA LEU A 283 26.88 -25.35 -4.93
C LEU A 283 26.61 -24.14 -4.04
N HIS A 284 26.01 -24.34 -2.86
CA HIS A 284 25.63 -23.21 -1.99
C HIS A 284 26.86 -22.42 -1.52
N ASP A 285 27.96 -23.09 -1.17
CA ASP A 285 29.23 -22.44 -0.85
C ASP A 285 29.78 -21.61 -2.01
N ARG A 286 29.51 -22.01 -3.26
CA ARG A 286 29.98 -21.33 -4.47
C ARG A 286 29.17 -20.08 -4.80
N VAL A 287 27.89 -20.05 -4.46
CA VAL A 287 26.97 -19.00 -4.96
C VAL A 287 26.47 -18.04 -3.87
N GLU A 288 26.55 -18.40 -2.59
CA GLU A 288 26.20 -17.54 -1.45
C GLU A 288 27.37 -16.60 -1.10
N ASP A 289 27.35 -15.39 -1.63
CA ASP A 289 28.44 -14.43 -1.42
C ASP A 289 28.48 -13.88 0.02
N GLY A 290 29.68 -13.84 0.58
CA GLY A 290 29.93 -13.19 1.87
C GLY A 290 29.31 -13.92 3.06
N THR A 291 29.04 -13.17 4.14
CA THR A 291 28.39 -13.73 5.34
C THR A 291 26.88 -13.77 5.10
N ILE A 292 26.31 -14.97 5.03
CA ILE A 292 24.87 -15.16 4.92
C ILE A 292 24.15 -14.67 6.19
N ASN A 293 22.86 -14.37 6.09
CA ASN A 293 22.04 -14.01 7.25
C ASN A 293 21.70 -15.27 8.08
N PHE A 294 22.72 -15.84 8.72
CA PHE A 294 22.62 -17.10 9.44
C PHE A 294 21.57 -17.03 10.56
N GLN A 295 21.45 -15.92 11.29
CA GLN A 295 20.41 -15.75 12.31
C GLN A 295 18.99 -15.71 11.73
N GLY A 296 18.79 -15.05 10.58
CA GLY A 296 17.52 -15.12 9.85
C GLY A 296 17.22 -16.55 9.36
N ILE A 297 18.23 -17.26 8.86
CA ILE A 297 18.08 -18.65 8.42
C ILE A 297 17.64 -19.55 9.60
N LEU A 298 18.15 -19.36 10.83
CA LEU A 298 17.66 -20.07 12.02
C LEU A 298 16.14 -19.92 12.19
N ALA A 299 15.64 -18.70 12.03
CA ALA A 299 14.23 -18.40 12.22
C ALA A 299 13.30 -19.08 11.19
N VAL A 300 13.82 -19.48 10.02
CA VAL A 300 13.07 -20.24 9.02
C VAL A 300 12.60 -21.59 9.59
N ALA A 301 13.41 -22.27 10.39
CA ALA A 301 13.00 -23.54 11.00
C ALA A 301 11.75 -23.40 11.87
N HIS A 302 11.72 -22.40 12.75
CA HIS A 302 10.57 -22.10 13.62
C HIS A 302 9.33 -21.65 12.81
N GLY A 303 9.55 -20.99 11.67
CA GLY A 303 8.51 -20.63 10.73
C GLY A 303 7.83 -21.85 10.08
N LEU A 304 8.64 -22.80 9.59
CA LEU A 304 8.13 -24.06 9.01
C LEU A 304 7.36 -24.88 10.05
N GLU A 305 7.87 -24.99 11.28
CA GLU A 305 7.19 -25.68 12.38
C GLU A 305 5.88 -25.00 12.79
N THR A 306 5.79 -23.67 12.62
CA THR A 306 4.56 -22.92 12.88
C THR A 306 3.46 -23.27 11.90
N LEU A 307 3.78 -23.55 10.63
CA LEU A 307 2.79 -24.01 9.64
C LEU A 307 2.19 -25.36 10.02
N GLU A 308 3.02 -26.27 10.53
CA GLU A 308 2.54 -27.56 11.04
C GLU A 308 1.68 -27.37 12.31
N ARG A 309 2.22 -26.67 13.31
CA ARG A 309 1.61 -26.52 14.64
C ARG A 309 0.33 -25.69 14.64
N LEU A 310 0.30 -24.55 13.93
CA LEU A 310 -0.85 -23.65 13.89
C LEU A 310 -1.73 -23.88 12.66
N GLY A 311 -1.13 -24.24 11.53
CA GLY A 311 -1.83 -24.44 10.28
C GLY A 311 -2.38 -25.86 10.10
N GLY A 312 -1.81 -26.87 10.78
CA GLY A 312 -2.12 -28.28 10.56
C GLY A 312 -1.40 -28.87 9.33
N GLY A 313 -0.37 -28.19 8.83
CA GLY A 313 0.33 -28.54 7.60
C GLY A 313 -0.25 -27.87 6.35
N MET A 314 0.50 -27.92 5.24
CA MET A 314 0.18 -27.17 4.03
C MET A 314 -1.10 -27.64 3.31
N ASP A 315 -1.46 -28.92 3.41
CA ASP A 315 -2.70 -29.45 2.82
C ASP A 315 -3.95 -28.84 3.49
N GLU A 316 -3.94 -28.75 4.82
CA GLU A 316 -5.01 -28.13 5.61
C GLU A 316 -5.08 -26.63 5.38
N ILE A 317 -3.93 -25.94 5.37
CA ILE A 317 -3.86 -24.51 5.02
C ILE A 317 -4.44 -24.27 3.62
N GLY A 318 -4.08 -25.10 2.65
CA GLY A 318 -4.55 -25.01 1.27
C GLY A 318 -6.05 -25.18 1.16
N GLY A 319 -6.61 -26.19 1.84
CA GLY A 319 -8.06 -26.41 1.90
C GLY A 319 -8.81 -25.20 2.46
N ARG A 320 -8.40 -24.72 3.65
CA ARG A 320 -9.08 -23.59 4.31
C ARG A 320 -8.98 -22.28 3.54
N THR A 321 -7.78 -21.93 3.06
CA THR A 321 -7.57 -20.66 2.34
C THR A 321 -8.29 -20.67 0.99
N HIS A 322 -8.36 -21.81 0.31
CA HIS A 322 -9.19 -21.99 -0.89
C HIS A 322 -10.68 -21.85 -0.56
N GLY A 323 -11.16 -22.52 0.49
CA GLY A 323 -12.56 -22.44 0.94
C GLY A 323 -13.00 -21.01 1.26
N LEU A 324 -12.15 -20.24 1.94
CA LEU A 324 -12.39 -18.81 2.20
C LEU A 324 -12.43 -17.97 0.92
N ALA A 325 -11.53 -18.23 -0.03
CA ALA A 325 -11.54 -17.55 -1.33
C ALA A 325 -12.81 -17.87 -2.13
N ARG A 326 -13.21 -19.15 -2.20
CA ARG A 326 -14.46 -19.60 -2.82
C ARG A 326 -15.67 -18.92 -2.17
N TYR A 327 -15.75 -18.94 -0.83
CA TYR A 327 -16.82 -18.28 -0.10
C TYR A 327 -16.90 -16.77 -0.39
N ALA A 328 -15.76 -16.07 -0.38
CA ALA A 328 -15.72 -14.65 -0.68
C ALA A 328 -16.18 -14.35 -2.12
N VAL A 329 -15.74 -15.16 -3.10
CA VAL A 329 -16.14 -15.02 -4.51
C VAL A 329 -17.62 -15.29 -4.71
N GLU A 330 -18.17 -16.35 -4.13
CA GLU A 330 -19.60 -16.68 -4.21
C GLU A 330 -20.46 -15.54 -3.64
N ARG A 331 -20.09 -15.02 -2.47
CA ARG A 331 -20.83 -13.93 -1.82
C ARG A 331 -20.68 -12.61 -2.57
N LEU A 332 -19.47 -12.24 -2.97
CA LEU A 332 -19.21 -11.03 -3.75
C LEU A 332 -19.93 -11.07 -5.11
N GLY A 333 -19.91 -12.24 -5.76
CA GLY A 333 -20.62 -12.50 -7.02
C GLY A 333 -22.14 -12.56 -6.89
N ALA A 334 -22.69 -12.68 -5.67
CA ALA A 334 -24.12 -12.61 -5.39
C ALA A 334 -24.62 -11.18 -5.12
N LEU A 335 -23.73 -10.23 -4.80
CA LEU A 335 -24.12 -8.85 -4.52
C LEU A 335 -24.65 -8.14 -5.77
N ARG A 336 -25.77 -7.43 -5.60
CA ARG A 336 -26.44 -6.65 -6.65
C ARG A 336 -26.76 -5.25 -6.14
N HIS A 337 -26.66 -4.25 -7.01
CA HIS A 337 -27.26 -2.94 -6.77
C HIS A 337 -28.79 -3.06 -6.82
N GLY A 338 -29.51 -2.05 -6.33
CA GLY A 338 -30.98 -1.99 -6.35
C GLY A 338 -31.60 -2.11 -7.74
N ASN A 339 -30.84 -1.81 -8.79
CA ASN A 339 -31.24 -2.01 -10.19
C ASN A 339 -30.94 -3.41 -10.76
N GLY A 340 -30.45 -4.35 -9.93
CA GLY A 340 -30.18 -5.73 -10.31
C GLY A 340 -28.84 -5.96 -11.03
N LYS A 341 -28.00 -4.94 -11.26
CA LYS A 341 -26.65 -5.12 -11.81
C LYS A 341 -25.67 -5.66 -10.76
N PRO A 342 -24.65 -6.45 -11.15
CA PRO A 342 -23.60 -6.93 -10.23
C PRO A 342 -22.79 -5.77 -9.65
N VAL A 343 -22.27 -5.95 -8.43
CA VAL A 343 -21.44 -4.96 -7.71
C VAL A 343 -19.94 -5.14 -7.99
N ALA A 344 -19.54 -6.32 -8.46
CA ALA A 344 -18.13 -6.65 -8.66
C ALA A 344 -17.89 -7.47 -9.92
N VAL A 345 -16.68 -7.31 -10.47
CA VAL A 345 -16.10 -8.15 -11.52
C VAL A 345 -14.92 -8.88 -10.90
N VAL A 346 -15.03 -10.21 -10.76
CA VAL A 346 -13.98 -11.07 -10.20
C VAL A 346 -13.10 -11.61 -11.33
N TYR A 347 -11.79 -11.60 -11.13
CA TYR A 347 -10.80 -12.06 -12.09
C TYR A 347 -10.26 -13.45 -11.73
N GLY A 348 -10.32 -14.36 -12.70
CA GLY A 348 -9.81 -15.73 -12.59
C GLY A 348 -10.01 -16.48 -13.90
N ARG A 349 -9.29 -17.58 -14.09
CA ARG A 349 -9.48 -18.50 -15.23
C ARG A 349 -10.44 -19.65 -14.94
N GLY A 350 -10.81 -19.83 -13.68
CA GLY A 350 -11.72 -20.87 -13.23
C GLY A 350 -12.88 -20.30 -12.44
N ASP A 351 -13.73 -21.21 -11.97
CA ASP A 351 -14.94 -20.96 -11.18
C ASP A 351 -14.68 -20.97 -9.66
N PHE A 352 -13.41 -21.02 -9.24
CA PHE A 352 -13.00 -21.22 -7.85
C PHE A 352 -13.51 -22.52 -7.21
N ALA A 353 -13.96 -23.51 -7.99
CA ALA A 353 -14.55 -24.74 -7.45
C ALA A 353 -13.54 -25.80 -7.01
N ARG A 354 -12.31 -25.77 -7.55
CA ARG A 354 -11.27 -26.78 -7.29
C ARG A 354 -10.03 -26.17 -6.68
N ARG A 355 -9.57 -26.74 -5.55
CA ARG A 355 -8.35 -26.31 -4.86
C ARG A 355 -7.08 -26.60 -5.67
N GLU A 356 -7.12 -27.56 -6.57
CA GLU A 356 -6.00 -27.96 -7.42
C GLU A 356 -5.66 -26.89 -8.46
N THR A 357 -6.66 -26.12 -8.90
CA THR A 357 -6.51 -25.07 -9.93
C THR A 357 -6.60 -23.65 -9.37
N GLN A 358 -6.97 -23.48 -8.09
CA GLN A 358 -7.20 -22.17 -7.48
C GLN A 358 -6.69 -22.10 -6.04
N GLY A 359 -5.90 -21.08 -5.73
CA GLY A 359 -5.42 -20.76 -4.38
C GLY A 359 -6.30 -19.78 -3.61
N GLY A 360 -5.81 -19.33 -2.44
CA GLY A 360 -6.53 -18.44 -1.53
C GLY A 360 -6.47 -16.94 -1.88
N THR A 361 -6.27 -16.57 -3.14
CA THR A 361 -6.17 -15.18 -3.61
C THR A 361 -7.32 -14.85 -4.55
N VAL A 362 -7.90 -13.66 -4.42
CA VAL A 362 -9.01 -13.16 -5.23
C VAL A 362 -8.68 -11.75 -5.73
N GLY A 363 -8.58 -11.57 -7.04
CA GLY A 363 -8.49 -10.27 -7.69
C GLY A 363 -9.87 -9.83 -8.22
N PHE A 364 -10.23 -8.57 -8.06
CA PHE A 364 -11.53 -8.03 -8.51
C PHE A 364 -11.51 -6.50 -8.67
N ASN A 365 -12.51 -5.97 -9.36
CA ASN A 365 -12.85 -4.55 -9.30
C ASN A 365 -14.34 -4.41 -8.95
N LEU A 366 -14.71 -3.28 -8.35
CA LEU A 366 -16.11 -2.95 -8.08
C LEU A 366 -16.67 -2.09 -9.22
N VAL A 367 -17.97 -2.19 -9.42
CA VAL A 367 -18.74 -1.40 -10.39
C VAL A 367 -19.90 -0.71 -9.67
N ARG A 368 -20.40 0.39 -10.25
CA ARG A 368 -21.57 1.14 -9.75
C ARG A 368 -22.85 0.68 -10.39
N GLY A 369 -23.99 1.16 -9.87
CA GLY A 369 -25.30 0.90 -10.45
C GLY A 369 -25.42 1.36 -11.92
N ASP A 370 -24.72 2.42 -12.31
CA ASP A 370 -24.69 2.88 -13.71
C ASP A 370 -23.82 1.98 -14.63
N GLY A 371 -22.95 1.14 -14.07
CA GLY A 371 -22.01 0.27 -14.78
C GLY A 371 -20.59 0.83 -14.89
N SER A 372 -20.33 2.03 -14.39
CA SER A 372 -18.98 2.58 -14.29
C SER A 372 -18.14 1.88 -13.22
N PHE A 373 -16.82 1.84 -13.39
CA PHE A 373 -15.93 1.25 -12.40
C PHE A 373 -15.73 2.13 -11.18
N VAL A 374 -15.62 1.49 -10.02
CA VAL A 374 -15.08 2.08 -8.79
C VAL A 374 -13.57 2.03 -8.88
N GLY A 375 -12.93 3.18 -8.71
CA GLY A 375 -11.48 3.28 -8.65
C GLY A 375 -10.93 2.52 -7.44
N PHE A 376 -9.81 1.81 -7.59
CA PHE A 376 -9.27 1.02 -6.49
C PHE A 376 -8.79 1.88 -5.31
N ALA A 377 -8.42 3.15 -5.51
CA ALA A 377 -8.03 4.07 -4.44
C ALA A 377 -9.23 4.47 -3.57
N GLU A 378 -10.44 4.43 -4.13
CA GLU A 378 -11.67 4.56 -3.34
C GLU A 378 -11.87 3.34 -2.43
N VAL A 379 -11.74 2.13 -2.99
CA VAL A 379 -11.85 0.88 -2.23
C VAL A 379 -10.84 0.83 -1.08
N GLU A 380 -9.60 1.26 -1.33
CA GLU A 380 -8.55 1.37 -0.31
C GLU A 380 -8.92 2.33 0.82
N LYS A 381 -9.46 3.52 0.52
CA LYS A 381 -9.91 4.48 1.55
C LYS A 381 -11.02 3.89 2.44
N PHE A 382 -11.96 3.17 1.84
CA PHE A 382 -13.02 2.50 2.61
C PHE A 382 -12.47 1.33 3.42
N SER A 383 -11.53 0.55 2.87
CA SER A 383 -10.88 -0.52 3.64
C SER A 383 -10.14 0.03 4.86
N GLU A 384 -9.45 1.16 4.73
CA GLU A 384 -8.83 1.84 5.87
C GLU A 384 -9.85 2.29 6.93
N LEU A 385 -11.04 2.75 6.52
CA LEU A 385 -12.12 3.14 7.45
C LEU A 385 -12.69 1.94 8.22
N PHE A 386 -12.66 0.77 7.61
CA PHE A 386 -13.11 -0.49 8.22
C PHE A 386 -11.97 -1.28 8.88
N ASN A 387 -10.75 -0.73 8.88
CA ASN A 387 -9.54 -1.41 9.34
C ASN A 387 -9.31 -2.78 8.65
N ILE A 388 -9.62 -2.83 7.36
CA ILE A 388 -9.38 -3.94 6.46
C ILE A 388 -8.12 -3.61 5.64
N HIS A 389 -7.15 -4.53 5.69
CA HIS A 389 -5.86 -4.38 5.02
C HIS A 389 -5.88 -5.27 3.78
N LEU A 390 -6.07 -4.66 2.62
CA LEU A 390 -6.07 -5.30 1.31
C LEU A 390 -5.04 -4.59 0.41
N ARG A 391 -4.91 -5.02 -0.85
CA ARG A 391 -3.95 -4.42 -1.77
C ARG A 391 -4.57 -3.97 -3.08
N THR A 392 -4.03 -2.90 -3.65
CA THR A 392 -4.48 -2.30 -4.91
C THR A 392 -3.35 -2.22 -5.95
N GLY A 393 -3.71 -2.03 -7.22
CA GLY A 393 -2.79 -1.89 -8.36
C GLY A 393 -2.62 -3.17 -9.19
N CYS A 394 -1.47 -3.33 -9.86
CA CYS A 394 -1.16 -4.51 -10.69
C CYS A 394 -0.36 -5.60 -9.95
N PHE A 395 -0.12 -5.46 -8.64
CA PHE A 395 0.56 -6.45 -7.79
C PHE A 395 1.92 -6.95 -8.31
N CYS A 396 2.68 -6.11 -9.00
CA CYS A 396 3.93 -6.51 -9.65
C CYS A 396 3.75 -7.65 -10.69
N ASN A 397 2.56 -7.77 -11.28
CA ASN A 397 2.26 -8.71 -12.36
C ASN A 397 1.52 -7.96 -13.50
N PRO A 398 2.24 -7.17 -14.31
CA PRO A 398 1.63 -6.36 -15.37
C PRO A 398 1.00 -7.21 -16.48
N GLY A 399 1.50 -8.42 -16.76
CA GLY A 399 0.88 -9.30 -17.76
C GLY A 399 -0.50 -9.79 -17.32
N ALA A 400 -0.66 -10.20 -16.06
CA ALA A 400 -1.98 -10.53 -15.52
C ALA A 400 -2.90 -9.30 -15.48
N CYS A 401 -2.35 -8.12 -15.12
CA CYS A 401 -3.09 -6.86 -15.12
C CYS A 401 -3.65 -6.53 -16.51
N LEU A 402 -2.81 -6.59 -17.55
CA LEU A 402 -3.21 -6.38 -18.94
C LEU A 402 -4.31 -7.36 -19.37
N HIS A 403 -4.08 -8.64 -19.11
CA HIS A 403 -5.00 -9.71 -19.50
C HIS A 403 -6.39 -9.55 -18.85
N TYR A 404 -6.43 -9.40 -17.52
CA TYR A 404 -7.70 -9.37 -16.79
C TYR A 404 -8.47 -8.06 -16.94
N LEU A 405 -7.77 -6.94 -17.16
CA LEU A 405 -8.40 -5.64 -17.40
C LEU A 405 -8.74 -5.40 -18.88
N GLY A 406 -8.34 -6.31 -19.78
CA GLY A 406 -8.55 -6.16 -21.22
C GLY A 406 -7.83 -4.94 -21.79
N LEU A 407 -6.67 -4.59 -21.23
CA LEU A 407 -5.83 -3.47 -21.66
C LEU A 407 -4.84 -3.93 -22.72
N SER A 408 -4.56 -3.05 -23.69
CA SER A 408 -3.47 -3.24 -24.64
C SER A 408 -2.15 -2.65 -24.13
N GLU A 409 -1.03 -3.04 -24.73
CA GLU A 409 0.26 -2.40 -24.46
C GLU A 409 0.25 -0.90 -24.80
N GLU A 410 -0.52 -0.49 -25.81
CA GLU A 410 -0.69 0.92 -26.16
C GLU A 410 -1.42 1.69 -25.06
N ASP A 411 -2.43 1.08 -24.45
CA ASP A 411 -3.17 1.68 -23.33
C ASP A 411 -2.23 1.91 -22.14
N MET A 412 -1.37 0.95 -21.81
CA MET A 412 -0.34 1.14 -20.77
C MET A 412 0.61 2.30 -21.07
N LYS A 413 1.08 2.43 -22.32
CA LYS A 413 1.93 3.56 -22.73
C LYS A 413 1.20 4.90 -22.64
N LYS A 414 -0.08 4.93 -23.02
CA LYS A 414 -0.95 6.11 -22.88
C LYS A 414 -1.20 6.48 -21.43
N HIS A 415 -1.49 5.50 -20.57
CA HIS A 415 -1.67 5.70 -19.13
C HIS A 415 -0.40 6.32 -18.52
N TYR A 416 0.77 5.76 -18.83
CA TYR A 416 2.06 6.33 -18.39
C TYR A 416 2.28 7.76 -18.90
N ALA A 417 1.99 8.03 -20.18
CA ALA A 417 2.08 9.37 -20.76
C ALA A 417 1.10 10.37 -20.11
N ALA A 418 -0.04 9.89 -19.62
CA ALA A 418 -1.01 10.66 -18.85
C ALA A 418 -0.60 10.85 -17.37
N GLY A 419 0.58 10.34 -16.98
CA GLY A 419 1.15 10.47 -15.64
C GLY A 419 0.90 9.29 -14.70
N HIS A 420 0.28 8.20 -15.18
CA HIS A 420 0.02 7.02 -14.36
C HIS A 420 1.29 6.23 -14.07
N VAL A 421 1.52 5.92 -12.79
CA VAL A 421 2.54 5.01 -12.28
C VAL A 421 1.91 4.07 -11.26
N CYS A 422 2.42 2.84 -11.18
CA CYS A 422 1.91 1.84 -10.24
C CYS A 422 1.97 2.37 -8.80
N GLY A 423 0.82 2.45 -8.13
CA GLY A 423 0.67 2.94 -6.75
C GLY A 423 0.38 4.44 -6.61
N ASP A 424 0.00 5.12 -7.70
CA ASP A 424 -0.58 6.47 -7.62
C ASP A 424 -2.10 6.45 -7.39
N ASP A 425 -2.67 7.65 -7.24
CA ASP A 425 -4.13 7.87 -7.08
C ASP A 425 -4.88 7.91 -8.44
N LEU A 426 -4.21 7.64 -9.57
CA LEU A 426 -4.76 7.73 -10.92
C LEU A 426 -5.24 6.34 -11.37
N ASP A 427 -6.32 5.91 -10.72
CA ASP A 427 -6.84 4.53 -10.77
C ASP A 427 -7.84 4.26 -11.91
N LEU A 428 -8.35 5.33 -12.56
CA LEU A 428 -9.23 5.28 -13.72
C LEU A 428 -8.73 6.21 -14.83
N VAL A 429 -8.55 5.67 -16.04
CA VAL A 429 -8.27 6.46 -17.26
C VAL A 429 -9.38 6.19 -18.27
N GLU A 430 -10.06 7.25 -18.72
CA GLU A 430 -11.23 7.14 -19.62
C GLU A 430 -12.32 6.17 -19.10
N GLY A 431 -12.46 6.09 -17.77
CA GLY A 431 -13.44 5.21 -17.10
C GLY A 431 -13.01 3.75 -17.01
N ARG A 432 -11.82 3.37 -17.48
CA ARG A 432 -11.25 2.02 -17.34
C ARG A 432 -10.28 1.93 -16.17
N PRO A 433 -10.29 0.83 -15.40
CA PRO A 433 -9.30 0.60 -14.34
C PRO A 433 -7.89 0.51 -14.89
N THR A 434 -6.94 1.15 -14.20
CA THR A 434 -5.50 0.98 -14.46
C THR A 434 -4.88 -0.14 -13.62
N GLY A 435 -5.65 -0.71 -12.71
CA GLY A 435 -5.27 -1.74 -11.76
C GLY A 435 -6.48 -2.38 -11.09
N SER A 436 -6.24 -3.28 -10.13
CA SER A 436 -7.28 -4.06 -9.46
C SER A 436 -7.18 -4.00 -7.95
N VAL A 437 -8.19 -4.50 -7.26
CA VAL A 437 -8.20 -4.78 -5.82
C VAL A 437 -7.96 -6.26 -5.61
N ARG A 438 -7.11 -6.62 -4.64
CA ARG A 438 -6.82 -8.01 -4.29
C ARG A 438 -6.98 -8.24 -2.80
N ILE A 439 -7.72 -9.29 -2.47
CA ILE A 439 -7.71 -9.92 -1.16
C ILE A 439 -7.03 -11.29 -1.24
N SER A 440 -6.39 -11.70 -0.16
CA SER A 440 -5.66 -12.95 -0.08
C SER A 440 -5.68 -13.45 1.35
N PHE A 441 -6.01 -14.72 1.53
CA PHE A 441 -6.13 -15.38 2.83
C PHE A 441 -4.83 -16.10 3.20
N GLY A 442 -4.49 -16.11 4.48
CA GLY A 442 -3.31 -16.78 5.04
C GLY A 442 -3.70 -17.90 6.00
N TYR A 443 -2.70 -18.60 6.55
CA TYR A 443 -2.91 -19.77 7.41
C TYR A 443 -3.69 -19.49 8.71
N MET A 444 -3.80 -18.22 9.10
CA MET A 444 -4.55 -17.72 10.26
C MET A 444 -5.89 -17.08 9.91
N SER A 445 -6.20 -16.86 8.63
CA SER A 445 -7.43 -16.19 8.22
C SER A 445 -8.65 -17.05 8.54
N THR A 446 -9.77 -16.39 8.83
CA THR A 446 -11.03 -17.02 9.24
C THR A 446 -12.18 -16.54 8.37
N LYS A 447 -13.33 -17.21 8.46
CA LYS A 447 -14.57 -16.73 7.83
C LYS A 447 -14.97 -15.32 8.28
N ARG A 448 -14.63 -14.93 9.52
CA ARG A 448 -14.88 -13.58 10.05
C ARG A 448 -14.16 -12.51 9.24
N ASP A 449 -12.95 -12.81 8.75
CA ASP A 449 -12.19 -11.88 7.92
C ASP A 449 -12.88 -11.66 6.57
N ALA A 450 -13.33 -12.74 5.93
CA ALA A 450 -14.13 -12.67 4.71
C ALA A 450 -15.46 -11.92 4.94
N ASP A 451 -16.18 -12.21 6.03
CA ASP A 451 -17.45 -11.54 6.37
C ASP A 451 -17.25 -10.05 6.66
N SER A 452 -16.14 -9.66 7.29
CA SER A 452 -15.83 -8.24 7.57
C SER A 452 -15.58 -7.48 6.27
N PHE A 453 -14.85 -8.10 5.34
CA PHE A 453 -14.67 -7.58 3.98
C PHE A 453 -16.00 -7.46 3.21
N LEU A 454 -16.78 -8.54 3.13
CA LEU A 454 -18.05 -8.55 2.41
C LEU A 454 -19.04 -7.51 2.96
N ARG A 455 -19.08 -7.34 4.28
CA ARG A 455 -19.90 -6.32 4.93
C ARG A 455 -19.48 -4.90 4.54
N MET A 456 -18.19 -4.60 4.46
CA MET A 456 -17.73 -3.31 3.96
C MET A 456 -18.22 -3.07 2.52
N ILE A 457 -18.16 -4.09 1.66
CA ILE A 457 -18.67 -3.99 0.29
C ILE A 457 -20.18 -3.74 0.26
N GLU A 458 -20.95 -4.50 1.04
CA GLU A 458 -22.40 -4.32 1.19
C GLU A 458 -22.74 -2.90 1.70
N GLU A 459 -22.10 -2.44 2.77
CA GLU A 459 -22.43 -1.15 3.41
C GLU A 459 -22.00 0.07 2.59
N CYS A 460 -20.92 -0.02 1.80
CA CYS A 460 -20.31 1.14 1.16
C CYS A 460 -20.48 1.20 -0.36
N PHE A 461 -20.74 0.06 -1.01
CA PHE A 461 -20.72 -0.02 -2.48
C PHE A 461 -21.99 -0.64 -3.07
N CYS A 462 -22.91 -1.16 -2.26
CA CYS A 462 -24.24 -1.56 -2.74
C CYS A 462 -25.20 -0.37 -2.66
N GLU A 463 -25.72 0.04 -3.81
CA GLU A 463 -26.66 1.15 -3.93
C GLU A 463 -28.10 0.63 -3.72
N SER A 464 -28.78 1.09 -2.67
CA SER A 464 -30.11 0.61 -2.27
C SER A 464 -31.27 1.12 -3.15
N GLU A 465 -31.06 2.24 -3.86
CA GLU A 465 -32.06 2.88 -4.71
C GLU A 465 -31.51 3.07 -6.12
N SER A 466 -32.34 2.84 -7.14
CA SER A 466 -32.06 3.39 -8.48
C SER A 466 -31.91 4.90 -8.32
N PRO A 467 -30.82 5.54 -8.79
CA PRO A 467 -30.77 6.99 -8.80
C PRO A 467 -31.99 7.46 -9.58
N ALA A 468 -32.94 8.09 -8.88
CA ALA A 468 -34.06 8.74 -9.53
C ALA A 468 -33.44 9.69 -10.56
N PRO A 469 -33.95 9.75 -11.80
CA PRO A 469 -33.49 10.75 -12.75
C PRO A 469 -33.65 12.10 -12.05
N SER A 470 -32.54 12.78 -11.81
CA SER A 470 -32.54 14.12 -11.27
C SER A 470 -33.22 15.01 -12.30
N ILE A 471 -34.54 15.16 -12.15
CA ILE A 471 -35.33 16.12 -12.91
C ILE A 471 -34.69 17.47 -12.61
N PRO A 472 -34.25 18.24 -13.62
CA PRO A 472 -33.90 19.63 -13.41
C PRO A 472 -35.18 20.31 -12.91
N ARG A 473 -35.27 20.59 -11.62
CA ARG A 473 -36.28 21.52 -11.12
C ARG A 473 -35.89 22.87 -11.68
N GLU A 474 -36.58 23.30 -12.73
CA GLU A 474 -36.64 24.70 -13.13
C GLU A 474 -37.09 25.50 -11.91
N ILE A 475 -36.14 26.20 -11.28
CA ILE A 475 -36.46 27.22 -10.30
C ILE A 475 -36.85 28.46 -11.10
N SER A 476 -38.13 28.78 -11.02
CA SER A 476 -38.72 29.99 -11.54
C SER A 476 -37.99 31.23 -11.03
N SER A 477 -37.74 32.13 -11.97
CA SER A 477 -37.10 33.42 -11.83
C SER A 477 -37.67 34.33 -10.73
N ARG A 478 -36.73 35.06 -10.10
CA ARG A 478 -36.85 36.34 -9.36
C ARG A 478 -37.42 36.29 -7.94
N SER A 479 -36.50 36.36 -6.98
CA SER A 479 -36.70 37.00 -5.66
C SER A 479 -35.40 37.70 -5.24
N ASP A 480 -35.55 38.78 -4.47
CA ASP A 480 -34.50 39.66 -3.91
C ASP A 480 -33.29 38.91 -3.33
N PRO A 481 -32.05 39.45 -3.38
CA PRO A 481 -30.91 38.83 -2.72
C PRO A 481 -31.03 39.00 -1.20
N GLY A 482 -31.62 38.01 -0.54
CA GLY A 482 -31.42 37.81 0.89
C GLY A 482 -29.95 37.44 1.17
N ARG A 483 -29.47 37.83 2.34
CA ARG A 483 -28.08 38.25 2.56
C ARG A 483 -27.23 37.11 3.16
N ILE A 484 -26.45 36.41 2.33
CA ILE A 484 -25.43 35.46 2.82
C ILE A 484 -24.37 36.25 3.61
N SER A 485 -23.94 35.73 4.76
CA SER A 485 -22.93 36.38 5.60
C SER A 485 -21.85 35.42 6.08
N LEU A 486 -20.66 35.96 6.36
CA LEU A 486 -19.57 35.23 7.01
C LEU A 486 -19.88 35.05 8.49
N THR A 487 -20.09 33.82 8.95
CA THR A 487 -20.47 33.52 10.34
C THR A 487 -19.28 33.20 11.22
N ASP A 488 -18.25 32.53 10.69
CA ASP A 488 -17.07 32.18 11.46
C ASP A 488 -15.78 32.30 10.65
N VAL A 489 -14.71 32.71 11.32
CA VAL A 489 -13.34 32.69 10.81
C VAL A 489 -12.48 31.84 11.74
N PHE A 490 -11.78 30.86 11.18
CA PHE A 490 -10.87 29.99 11.92
C PHE A 490 -9.45 30.06 11.37
N VAL A 491 -8.49 30.12 12.30
CA VAL A 491 -7.06 30.14 12.01
C VAL A 491 -6.43 28.90 12.66
N TYR A 492 -5.52 28.24 11.95
CA TYR A 492 -4.79 27.07 12.45
C TYR A 492 -3.29 27.37 12.47
N PRO A 493 -2.77 28.11 13.46
CA PRO A 493 -1.37 28.54 13.45
C PRO A 493 -0.37 27.38 13.34
N VAL A 494 -0.62 26.30 14.08
CA VAL A 494 0.21 25.08 14.04
C VAL A 494 -0.55 23.99 13.26
N LYS A 495 0.11 23.42 12.25
CA LYS A 495 -0.42 22.32 11.44
C LYS A 495 -0.88 21.16 12.32
N SER A 496 -2.03 20.57 11.97
CA SER A 496 -2.63 19.43 12.69
C SER A 496 -3.08 19.68 14.13
N CYS A 497 -2.97 20.90 14.66
CA CYS A 497 -3.41 21.26 16.01
C CYS A 497 -4.82 21.87 16.04
N GLY A 498 -5.37 22.22 17.20
CA GLY A 498 -6.66 22.92 17.32
C GLY A 498 -6.72 24.25 16.55
N GLY A 499 -7.94 24.66 16.17
CA GLY A 499 -8.21 25.93 15.49
C GLY A 499 -8.63 27.04 16.46
N VAL A 500 -8.36 28.29 16.08
CA VAL A 500 -8.76 29.48 16.84
C VAL A 500 -9.88 30.20 16.09
N ALA A 501 -11.02 30.37 16.75
CA ALA A 501 -12.08 31.23 16.26
C ALA A 501 -11.68 32.70 16.41
N ALA A 502 -11.88 33.47 15.34
CA ALA A 502 -11.58 34.90 15.29
C ALA A 502 -12.82 35.68 14.84
N ARG A 503 -13.03 36.87 15.42
CA ARG A 503 -14.07 37.81 14.96
C ARG A 503 -13.64 38.59 13.74
N ASP A 504 -12.34 38.82 13.63
CA ASP A 504 -11.72 39.54 12.54
C ASP A 504 -10.28 39.02 12.37
N TRP A 505 -9.76 39.02 11.15
CA TRP A 505 -8.39 38.55 10.93
C TRP A 505 -7.74 39.19 9.69
N PRO A 506 -6.45 39.55 9.75
CA PRO A 506 -5.74 40.10 8.60
C PRO A 506 -5.45 39.05 7.53
N LEU A 507 -5.52 39.48 6.27
CA LEU A 507 -5.21 38.67 5.09
C LEU A 507 -3.81 38.99 4.56
N THR A 508 -3.05 37.95 4.23
CA THR A 508 -1.68 38.02 3.68
C THR A 508 -1.63 37.39 2.29
N GLY A 509 -0.48 37.51 1.60
CA GLY A 509 -0.27 36.90 0.29
C GLY A 509 -0.47 35.38 0.29
N THR A 510 -0.23 34.73 1.42
CA THR A 510 -0.26 33.27 1.59
C THR A 510 -1.52 32.73 2.26
N GLY A 511 -2.48 33.57 2.65
CA GLY A 511 -3.66 33.15 3.42
C GLY A 511 -4.02 34.09 4.57
N LEU A 512 -4.79 33.60 5.55
CA LEU A 512 -4.96 34.26 6.85
C LEU A 512 -3.57 34.44 7.50
N ALA A 513 -3.30 35.60 8.10
CA ALA A 513 -2.00 35.83 8.73
C ALA A 513 -1.69 34.75 9.76
N TYR A 514 -0.47 34.20 9.71
CA TYR A 514 0.00 33.14 10.61
C TYR A 514 -0.71 31.79 10.53
N ASP A 515 -1.64 31.59 9.59
CA ASP A 515 -2.27 30.28 9.36
C ASP A 515 -1.24 29.27 8.84
N ARG A 516 -1.23 28.08 9.44
CA ARG A 516 -0.33 26.96 9.15
C ARG A 516 1.15 27.34 9.08
N THR A 517 1.58 28.35 9.84
CA THR A 517 2.96 28.85 9.79
C THR A 517 3.95 27.97 10.58
N TRP A 518 3.44 27.16 11.52
CA TRP A 518 4.23 26.23 12.32
C TRP A 518 3.78 24.77 12.14
N MET A 519 4.65 23.84 12.50
CA MET A 519 4.36 22.41 12.55
C MET A 519 5.20 21.73 13.62
N VAL A 520 4.65 20.69 14.25
CA VAL A 520 5.40 19.81 15.15
C VAL A 520 6.12 18.76 14.30
N VAL A 521 7.41 18.56 14.56
CA VAL A 521 8.23 17.54 13.90
C VAL A 521 8.92 16.67 14.92
N THR A 522 9.28 15.47 14.49
CA THR A 522 10.24 14.64 15.22
C THR A 522 11.66 15.19 15.07
N SER A 523 12.60 14.73 15.90
CA SER A 523 14.04 15.03 15.80
C SER A 523 14.63 14.65 14.44
N ALA A 524 14.04 13.66 13.76
CA ALA A 524 14.36 13.25 12.40
C ALA A 524 13.75 14.15 11.30
N GLY A 525 13.04 15.22 11.67
CA GLY A 525 12.40 16.16 10.74
C GLY A 525 11.10 15.64 10.11
N VAL A 526 10.54 14.54 10.63
CA VAL A 526 9.25 14.00 10.15
C VAL A 526 8.09 14.76 10.79
N PRO A 527 7.16 15.35 10.01
CA PRO A 527 5.99 16.04 10.55
C PRO A 527 5.10 15.11 11.38
N LEU A 528 4.69 15.56 12.55
CA LEU A 528 3.66 14.91 13.34
C LEU A 528 2.29 15.35 12.82
N THR A 529 1.41 14.38 12.54
CA THR A 529 0.07 14.65 12.01
C THR A 529 -0.98 14.18 13.00
N GLN A 530 -2.16 14.82 12.99
CA GLN A 530 -3.26 14.47 13.89
C GLN A 530 -3.74 13.02 13.71
N LYS A 531 -3.51 12.41 12.54
CA LYS A 531 -3.83 10.98 12.30
C LYS A 531 -2.94 10.03 13.11
N ARG A 532 -1.68 10.43 13.36
CA ARG A 532 -0.68 9.65 14.09
C ARG A 532 -0.68 9.95 15.58
N GLU A 533 -0.95 11.20 15.94
CA GLU A 533 -1.06 11.67 17.33
C GLU A 533 -2.34 12.50 17.46
N ILE A 534 -3.43 11.84 17.87
CA ILE A 534 -4.77 12.45 17.93
C ILE A 534 -4.81 13.58 18.96
N ARG A 535 -4.02 13.49 20.04
CA ARG A 535 -3.96 14.52 21.09
C ARG A 535 -3.56 15.90 20.57
N LEU A 536 -3.01 16.02 19.36
CA LEU A 536 -2.78 17.31 18.72
C LEU A 536 -4.07 18.15 18.60
N CYS A 537 -5.27 17.55 18.56
CA CYS A 537 -6.54 18.30 18.59
C CYS A 537 -6.70 19.16 19.85
N ALA A 538 -6.17 18.69 20.99
CA ALA A 538 -6.23 19.39 22.27
C ALA A 538 -5.17 20.48 22.42
N LEU A 539 -4.16 20.52 21.54
CA LEU A 539 -3.19 21.62 21.50
C LEU A 539 -3.86 22.84 20.86
N GLN A 540 -4.00 23.92 21.64
CA GLN A 540 -4.71 25.14 21.26
C GLN A 540 -3.70 26.28 21.03
N PRO A 541 -3.16 26.44 19.81
CA PRO A 541 -2.22 27.51 19.50
C PRO A 541 -2.94 28.84 19.30
N ARG A 542 -2.51 29.93 19.94
CA ARG A 542 -3.09 31.28 19.81
C ARG A 542 -2.05 32.30 19.39
N VAL A 543 -2.36 33.11 18.39
CA VAL A 543 -1.51 34.22 17.96
C VAL A 543 -1.93 35.48 18.70
N ASP A 544 -1.01 36.02 19.50
CA ASP A 544 -1.20 37.29 20.20
C ASP A 544 -0.40 38.39 19.48
N PHE A 545 -1.11 39.24 18.76
CA PHE A 545 -0.53 40.40 18.05
C PHE A 545 -0.03 41.48 19.02
N GLY A 546 -0.59 41.59 20.22
CA GLY A 546 -0.21 42.59 21.20
C GLY A 546 1.14 42.29 21.84
N THR A 547 1.41 41.03 22.16
CA THR A 547 2.71 40.58 22.69
C THR A 547 3.67 40.06 21.62
N ASN A 548 3.24 40.02 20.36
CA ASN A 548 3.98 39.47 19.22
C ASN A 548 4.46 38.01 19.45
N ARG A 549 3.61 37.19 20.08
CA ARG A 549 3.92 35.79 20.45
C ARG A 549 2.85 34.81 19.95
N LEU A 550 3.30 33.61 19.62
CA LEU A 550 2.44 32.43 19.53
C LEU A 550 2.43 31.75 20.90
N VAL A 551 1.25 31.63 21.48
CA VAL A 551 0.99 30.92 22.73
C VAL A 551 0.54 29.50 22.40
N LEU A 552 1.11 28.49 23.04
CA LEU A 552 0.73 27.09 22.93
C LEU A 552 0.11 26.65 24.25
N ALA A 553 -1.19 26.35 24.23
CA ALA A 553 -1.91 25.87 25.40
C ALA A 553 -2.28 24.39 25.21
N PHE A 554 -2.21 23.61 26.30
CA PHE A 554 -2.65 22.22 26.33
C PHE A 554 -3.27 21.90 27.70
N PRO A 555 -4.41 21.19 27.79
CA PRO A 555 -5.07 20.91 29.06
C PRO A 555 -4.13 20.26 30.10
N GLY A 556 -4.05 20.84 31.30
CA GLY A 556 -3.22 20.33 32.40
C GLY A 556 -1.74 20.73 32.36
N HIS A 557 -1.31 21.55 31.40
CA HIS A 557 0.06 22.04 31.30
C HIS A 557 0.10 23.58 31.27
N PRO A 558 1.16 24.21 31.80
CA PRO A 558 1.35 25.66 31.68
C PRO A 558 1.60 26.04 30.22
N ASP A 559 1.15 27.22 29.80
CA ASP A 559 1.32 27.69 28.42
C ASP A 559 2.81 27.88 28.06
N ALA A 560 3.18 27.55 26.83
CA ALA A 560 4.47 27.92 26.24
C ALA A 560 4.31 29.08 25.26
N THR A 561 5.34 29.90 25.07
CA THR A 561 5.30 30.99 24.09
C THR A 561 6.51 30.98 23.17
N VAL A 562 6.29 31.26 21.88
CA VAL A 562 7.37 31.46 20.91
C VAL A 562 7.19 32.79 20.16
N PRO A 563 8.26 33.52 19.81
CA PRO A 563 8.14 34.77 19.06
C PRO A 563 7.49 34.61 17.68
N LEU A 564 6.60 35.53 17.31
CA LEU A 564 6.03 35.59 15.95
C LEU A 564 7.03 36.14 14.91
N ASP A 565 8.13 36.76 15.32
CA ASP A 565 9.26 37.12 14.45
C ASP A 565 10.56 36.54 15.05
N PRO A 566 11.27 35.63 14.35
CA PRO A 566 12.49 35.04 14.90
C PRO A 566 13.62 36.06 15.04
N ASN A 567 13.54 37.20 14.34
CA ASN A 567 14.57 38.25 14.34
C ASN A 567 14.34 39.31 15.43
N ALA A 568 13.22 39.25 16.16
CA ALA A 568 12.89 40.23 17.21
C ALA A 568 13.72 40.05 18.51
N THR A 569 14.38 38.91 18.67
CA THR A 569 15.25 38.60 19.81
C THR A 569 16.69 38.40 19.32
N GLN A 570 17.52 39.44 19.47
CA GLN A 570 18.98 39.58 19.26
C GLN A 570 19.68 38.78 18.12
N PRO A 571 20.58 39.43 17.34
CA PRO A 571 21.32 38.77 16.26
C PRO A 571 22.49 37.96 16.82
N THR A 572 22.25 36.72 17.22
CA THR A 572 23.32 35.76 17.54
C THR A 572 23.02 34.40 16.94
N GLU A 573 23.97 33.98 16.10
CA GLU A 573 24.13 32.68 15.46
C GLU A 573 23.18 32.33 14.30
N LYS A 574 23.79 31.93 13.18
CA LYS A 574 23.10 31.41 12.00
C LYS A 574 22.24 30.21 12.42
N LYS A 575 20.93 30.41 12.60
CA LYS A 575 20.00 29.28 12.73
C LYS A 575 20.00 28.52 11.41
N ASP A 576 20.60 27.33 11.42
CA ASP A 576 20.70 26.46 10.25
C ASP A 576 19.30 26.17 9.68
N ALA A 577 19.09 26.57 8.43
CA ALA A 577 17.86 26.26 7.71
C ALA A 577 17.77 24.74 7.53
N ARG A 578 16.78 24.10 8.16
CA ARG A 578 16.55 22.66 8.03
C ARG A 578 15.45 22.41 7.01
N THR A 579 15.68 21.42 6.15
CA THR A 579 14.70 20.97 5.16
C THR A 579 13.80 19.92 5.79
N SER A 580 12.49 20.15 5.79
CA SER A 580 11.49 19.20 6.30
C SER A 580 10.59 18.73 5.15
N LYS A 581 10.21 17.45 5.13
CA LYS A 581 9.37 16.88 4.07
C LYS A 581 7.88 17.09 4.40
N VAL A 582 7.14 17.79 3.54
CA VAL A 582 5.70 18.07 3.68
C VAL A 582 5.00 17.65 2.40
N CYS A 583 4.07 16.69 2.48
CA CYS A 583 3.33 16.19 1.30
C CYS A 583 4.22 15.75 0.11
N GLY A 584 5.43 15.26 0.38
CA GLY A 584 6.39 14.88 -0.67
C GLY A 584 7.45 15.94 -0.97
N ASP A 585 7.14 17.21 -0.72
CA ASP A 585 8.00 18.36 -1.04
C ASP A 585 8.92 18.74 0.13
N LEU A 586 10.09 19.30 -0.21
CA LEU A 586 11.08 19.78 0.74
C LEU A 586 10.81 21.27 1.08
N VAL A 587 10.31 21.55 2.28
CA VAL A 587 10.03 22.91 2.76
C VAL A 587 11.14 23.38 3.70
N SER A 588 11.64 24.60 3.47
CA SER A 588 12.62 25.23 4.38
C SER A 588 11.94 25.69 5.66
N THR A 589 12.44 25.20 6.79
CA THR A 589 11.91 25.49 8.13
C THR A 589 12.98 25.97 9.09
N LEU A 590 12.58 26.74 10.10
CA LEU A 590 13.39 27.24 11.21
C LEU A 590 12.92 26.62 12.51
N ASP A 591 13.86 26.17 13.34
CA ASP A 591 13.58 25.65 14.67
C ASP A 591 13.23 26.78 15.65
N CYS A 592 12.14 26.59 16.40
CA CYS A 592 11.66 27.54 17.40
C CYS A 592 12.39 27.45 18.75
N GLY A 593 13.33 26.50 18.91
CA GLY A 593 14.23 26.42 20.06
C GLY A 593 13.85 25.35 21.09
N ASP A 594 14.75 25.14 22.05
CA ASP A 594 14.66 24.03 23.00
C ASP A 594 13.52 24.17 24.00
N GLU A 595 13.14 25.40 24.40
CA GLU A 595 12.00 25.62 25.31
C GLU A 595 10.68 25.09 24.74
N ALA A 596 10.43 25.34 23.44
CA ALA A 596 9.26 24.81 22.75
C ALA A 596 9.34 23.28 22.58
N ALA A 597 10.54 22.74 22.35
CA ALA A 597 10.77 21.30 22.24
C ALA A 597 10.49 20.59 23.57
N GLU A 598 11.08 21.05 24.67
CA GLU A 598 10.88 20.51 26.02
C GLU A 598 9.42 20.59 26.46
N TRP A 599 8.72 21.67 26.09
CA TRP A 599 7.29 21.79 26.36
C TRP A 599 6.48 20.75 25.60
N LEU A 600 6.69 20.60 24.29
CA LEU A 600 6.04 19.57 23.49
C LEU A 600 6.34 18.17 24.02
N SER A 601 7.59 17.93 24.42
CA SER A 601 8.01 16.65 24.98
C SER A 601 7.29 16.29 26.27
N ARG A 602 7.10 17.26 27.17
CA ARG A 602 6.31 17.07 28.39
C ARG A 602 4.83 16.83 28.11
N VAL A 603 4.25 17.55 27.14
CA VAL A 603 2.83 17.41 26.77
C VAL A 603 2.53 16.04 26.17
N PHE A 604 3.37 15.57 25.25
CA PHE A 604 3.11 14.32 24.53
C PHE A 604 3.80 13.09 25.14
N GLY A 605 4.65 13.26 26.14
CA GLY A 605 5.42 12.18 26.77
C GLY A 605 6.46 11.58 25.82
N ARG A 606 7.13 12.44 25.03
CA ARG A 606 8.06 12.04 23.97
C ARG A 606 9.22 13.02 23.82
N ASP A 607 10.45 12.53 23.93
CA ASP A 607 11.63 13.41 23.93
C ASP A 607 12.13 13.78 22.52
N ASP A 608 11.41 13.38 21.48
CA ASP A 608 11.80 13.55 20.08
C ASP A 608 11.07 14.70 19.37
N LEU A 609 10.39 15.62 20.06
CA LEU A 609 9.52 16.61 19.43
C LEU A 609 10.13 18.02 19.39
N ARG A 610 9.97 18.71 18.26
CA ARG A 610 10.36 20.13 18.09
C ARG A 610 9.29 20.90 17.32
N LEU A 611 9.23 22.21 17.57
CA LEU A 611 8.35 23.11 16.83
C LEU A 611 9.14 23.79 15.71
N HIS A 612 8.73 23.56 14.48
CA HIS A 612 9.33 24.19 13.30
C HIS A 612 8.40 25.24 12.72
N ARG A 613 8.98 26.32 12.19
CA ARG A 613 8.27 27.39 11.49
C ARG A 613 8.71 27.45 10.04
N GLN A 614 7.80 27.78 9.12
CA GLN A 614 8.17 28.07 7.74
C GLN A 614 9.14 29.26 7.64
N ASN A 615 10.21 29.12 6.82
CA ASN A 615 11.19 30.18 6.61
C ASN A 615 10.64 31.31 5.71
N PRO A 616 10.51 32.56 6.20
CA PRO A 616 9.94 33.68 5.41
C PRO A 616 10.79 34.06 4.18
N VAL A 617 12.10 33.79 4.19
CA VAL A 617 13.04 34.25 3.16
C VAL A 617 12.99 33.37 1.90
N ALA A 618 12.67 32.07 2.06
CA ALA A 618 12.54 31.14 0.94
C ALA A 618 11.35 31.46 0.03
N SER A 619 10.32 32.15 0.55
CA SER A 619 9.10 32.57 -0.16
C SER A 619 9.32 33.67 -1.21
N ARG A 620 10.50 34.32 -1.28
CA ARG A 620 10.74 35.49 -2.15
C ARG A 620 11.36 35.17 -3.53
N LYS A 621 11.62 33.89 -3.87
CA LYS A 621 12.17 33.51 -5.19
C LYS A 621 11.04 33.33 -6.22
N LYS A 622 10.98 34.25 -7.21
CA LYS A 622 9.91 34.45 -8.22
C LYS A 622 9.52 33.27 -9.14
N ASN A 623 10.16 32.09 -9.07
CA ASN A 623 9.94 31.00 -10.04
C ASN A 623 9.55 29.63 -9.43
N ALA A 624 9.28 29.56 -8.13
CA ALA A 624 8.69 28.37 -7.52
C ALA A 624 7.24 28.68 -7.13
N ARG A 625 6.28 27.78 -7.41
CA ARG A 625 4.95 27.82 -6.76
C ARG A 625 5.19 28.08 -5.27
N GLU A 626 4.53 29.08 -4.68
CA GLU A 626 4.66 29.39 -3.25
C GLU A 626 4.24 28.15 -2.43
N VAL A 627 5.19 27.26 -2.12
CA VAL A 627 4.94 26.05 -1.34
C VAL A 627 4.75 26.47 0.12
N SER A 628 3.50 26.74 0.48
CA SER A 628 3.09 26.96 1.87
C SER A 628 2.92 25.62 2.59
N LEU A 629 2.91 25.62 3.92
CA LEU A 629 2.55 24.43 4.71
C LEU A 629 1.04 24.06 4.60
N ALA A 630 0.25 24.82 3.83
CA ALA A 630 -1.12 24.45 3.47
C ALA A 630 -1.09 23.35 2.40
N ASN A 631 -1.98 22.35 2.54
CA ASN A 631 -1.92 21.14 1.73
C ASN A 631 -2.28 21.39 0.25
N ASP A 632 -3.36 22.13 -0.02
CA ASP A 632 -3.89 22.28 -1.39
C ASP A 632 -4.29 23.74 -1.76
N SER A 633 -4.68 24.58 -0.79
CA SER A 633 -5.10 25.98 -1.05
C SER A 633 -4.99 26.90 0.18
N GLN A 634 -5.15 28.20 -0.04
CA GLN A 634 -4.99 29.23 1.00
C GLN A 634 -6.12 29.25 2.03
N TYR A 635 -7.36 28.96 1.61
CA TYR A 635 -8.52 28.95 2.49
C TYR A 635 -9.46 27.82 2.11
N LEU A 636 -10.08 27.24 3.13
CA LEU A 636 -11.20 26.34 2.98
C LEU A 636 -12.49 27.04 3.43
N LEU A 637 -13.48 27.12 2.56
CA LEU A 637 -14.82 27.62 2.88
C LEU A 637 -15.82 26.46 2.96
N VAL A 638 -16.70 26.51 3.97
CA VAL A 638 -17.86 25.61 4.09
C VAL A 638 -19.11 26.44 4.36
N SER A 639 -20.28 25.96 3.92
CA SER A 639 -21.55 26.59 4.30
C SER A 639 -22.23 25.81 5.44
N ARG A 640 -22.86 26.53 6.38
CA ARG A 640 -23.69 25.91 7.43
C ARG A 640 -24.90 25.18 6.82
N ALA A 641 -25.43 25.67 5.71
CA ALA A 641 -26.48 24.97 4.95
C ALA A 641 -26.03 23.54 4.53
N SER A 642 -24.84 23.38 3.96
CA SER A 642 -24.28 22.06 3.64
C SER A 642 -24.00 21.22 4.88
N VAL A 643 -23.55 21.83 5.98
CA VAL A 643 -23.30 21.11 7.24
C VAL A 643 -24.61 20.56 7.82
N ARG A 644 -25.70 21.33 7.79
CA ARG A 644 -27.03 20.90 8.26
C ARG A 644 -27.59 19.75 7.43
N ASP A 645 -27.38 19.75 6.11
CA ASP A 645 -27.76 18.62 5.25
C ASP A 645 -27.00 17.33 5.64
N VAL A 646 -25.68 17.42 5.80
CA VAL A 646 -24.87 16.28 6.28
C VAL A 646 -25.32 15.85 7.67
N LEU A 647 -25.65 16.78 8.56
CA LEU A 647 -26.13 16.49 9.89
C LEU A 647 -27.48 15.75 9.87
N GLY A 648 -28.39 16.13 8.98
CA GLY A 648 -29.65 15.41 8.76
C GLY A 648 -29.42 13.95 8.37
N ARG A 649 -28.53 13.70 7.41
CA ARG A 649 -28.16 12.34 6.98
C ARG A 649 -27.48 11.53 8.08
N LEU A 650 -26.69 12.17 8.93
CA LEU A 650 -26.07 11.51 10.09
C LEU A 650 -27.12 11.10 11.13
N ARG A 651 -28.11 11.96 11.40
CA ARG A 651 -29.20 11.67 12.32
C ARG A 651 -30.08 10.52 11.84
N GLU A 652 -30.32 10.40 10.54
CA GLU A 652 -31.01 9.25 9.93
C GLU A 652 -30.27 7.92 10.20
N LYS A 653 -28.94 7.97 10.32
CA LYS A 653 -28.09 6.82 10.69
C LYS A 653 -27.91 6.64 12.20
N GLY A 654 -28.64 7.41 13.02
CA GLY A 654 -28.56 7.33 14.48
C GLY A 654 -27.31 7.99 15.08
N VAL A 655 -26.62 8.86 14.34
CA VAL A 655 -25.44 9.59 14.81
C VAL A 655 -25.84 11.01 15.18
N ASP A 656 -25.78 11.32 16.47
CA ASP A 656 -26.13 12.65 17.00
C ASP A 656 -24.87 13.45 17.33
N ILE A 657 -24.68 14.57 16.64
CA ILE A 657 -23.53 15.48 16.76
C ILE A 657 -24.04 16.91 16.66
N GLU A 658 -23.53 17.82 17.48
CA GLU A 658 -23.87 19.24 17.39
C GLU A 658 -23.31 19.89 16.10
N GLU A 659 -24.05 20.86 15.53
CA GLU A 659 -23.67 21.53 14.26
C GLU A 659 -22.25 22.08 14.32
N ASP A 660 -21.91 22.84 15.37
CA ASP A 660 -20.58 23.46 15.52
C ASP A 660 -19.46 22.43 15.71
N ARG A 661 -19.75 21.29 16.37
CA ARG A 661 -18.79 20.19 16.49
C ARG A 661 -18.52 19.56 15.13
N LEU A 662 -19.55 19.42 14.29
CA LEU A 662 -19.39 18.94 12.92
C LEU A 662 -18.64 19.95 12.03
N VAL A 663 -18.93 21.26 12.14
CA VAL A 663 -18.16 22.33 11.48
C VAL A 663 -16.67 22.21 11.83
N ALA A 664 -16.35 22.07 13.13
CA ALA A 664 -14.96 21.96 13.59
C ALA A 664 -14.23 20.75 13.00
N ARG A 665 -14.92 19.61 12.81
CA ARG A 665 -14.36 18.41 12.15
C ARG A 665 -13.94 18.67 10.70
N PHE A 666 -14.63 19.55 9.97
CA PHE A 666 -14.23 19.94 8.61
C PHE A 666 -13.04 20.89 8.56
N ARG A 667 -12.65 21.46 9.71
CA ARG A 667 -11.55 22.42 9.85
C ARG A 667 -11.57 23.53 8.78
N PRO A 668 -12.71 24.20 8.56
CA PRO A 668 -12.77 25.31 7.61
C PRO A 668 -11.91 26.46 8.10
N ASN A 669 -11.50 27.34 7.18
CA ASN A 669 -10.98 28.67 7.51
C ASN A 669 -12.11 29.70 7.54
N LEU A 670 -13.12 29.55 6.68
CA LEU A 670 -14.25 30.46 6.54
C LEU A 670 -15.55 29.66 6.59
N VAL A 671 -16.53 30.13 7.35
CA VAL A 671 -17.88 29.56 7.41
C VAL A 671 -18.88 30.64 7.01
N VAL A 672 -19.79 30.29 6.11
CA VAL A 672 -20.86 31.18 5.66
C VAL A 672 -22.22 30.58 5.99
N ASP A 673 -23.22 31.44 6.16
CA ASP A 673 -24.60 31.02 6.36
C ASP A 673 -25.57 31.98 5.68
N GLY A 674 -26.78 31.47 5.43
CA GLY A 674 -27.94 32.21 4.95
C GLY A 674 -29.17 31.80 5.74
N ASP A 675 -30.30 32.46 5.50
CA ASP A 675 -31.60 32.18 6.13
C ASP A 675 -32.29 30.88 5.63
N GLY A 676 -31.56 30.00 4.95
CA GLY A 676 -32.06 28.74 4.40
C GLY A 676 -32.85 28.87 3.08
N GLU A 677 -33.44 30.04 2.81
CA GLU A 677 -34.04 30.36 1.51
C GLU A 677 -32.99 30.92 0.52
N THR A 678 -31.98 31.60 1.05
CA THR A 678 -30.93 32.29 0.28
C THR A 678 -29.71 31.44 -0.05
N LEU A 679 -29.46 30.35 0.69
CA LEU A 679 -28.33 29.46 0.48
C LEU A 679 -28.76 27.99 0.58
N ALA A 680 -29.00 27.37 -0.56
CA ALA A 680 -29.28 25.94 -0.62
C ALA A 680 -28.03 25.11 -0.21
N PRO A 681 -28.20 23.91 0.39
CA PRO A 681 -27.10 23.00 0.65
C PRO A 681 -26.28 22.74 -0.62
N PHE A 682 -24.95 22.78 -0.47
CA PHE A 682 -23.95 22.60 -1.53
C PHE A 682 -23.97 23.65 -2.65
N ALA A 683 -24.69 24.77 -2.50
CA ALA A 683 -24.66 25.85 -3.48
C ALA A 683 -23.24 26.42 -3.68
N GLU A 684 -22.38 26.34 -2.66
CA GLU A 684 -20.98 26.78 -2.77
C GLU A 684 -20.16 26.01 -3.81
N ASP A 685 -20.55 24.78 -4.16
CA ASP A 685 -19.84 23.93 -5.12
C ASP A 685 -19.74 24.57 -6.51
N ALA A 686 -20.71 25.40 -6.87
CA ALA A 686 -20.82 26.05 -8.18
C ALA A 686 -20.20 27.45 -8.21
N TRP A 687 -19.65 27.95 -7.10
CA TRP A 687 -19.08 29.29 -7.06
C TRP A 687 -17.73 29.32 -7.78
N GLU A 688 -17.58 30.22 -8.76
CA GLU A 688 -16.29 30.48 -9.43
C GLU A 688 -15.48 31.59 -8.73
N SER A 689 -16.20 32.58 -8.20
CA SER A 689 -15.65 33.69 -7.42
C SER A 689 -16.67 34.22 -6.43
N LEU A 690 -16.17 34.76 -5.32
CA LEU A 690 -17.00 35.41 -4.31
C LEU A 690 -16.33 36.65 -3.71
N GLY A 691 -17.16 37.62 -3.33
CA GLY A 691 -16.78 38.74 -2.48
C GLY A 691 -17.21 38.48 -1.04
N ILE A 692 -16.35 38.78 -0.07
CA ILE A 692 -16.67 38.78 1.36
C ILE A 692 -16.25 40.14 1.91
N GLY A 693 -17.23 40.98 2.26
CA GLY A 693 -16.98 42.36 2.66
C GLY A 693 -16.22 43.13 1.58
N SER A 694 -15.06 43.68 1.91
CA SER A 694 -14.18 44.38 0.95
C SER A 694 -13.12 43.49 0.29
N SER A 695 -13.22 42.17 0.44
CA SER A 695 -12.22 41.20 -0.05
C SER A 695 -12.82 40.32 -1.15
N SER A 696 -12.01 39.95 -2.14
CA SER A 696 -12.43 39.12 -3.28
C SER A 696 -11.63 37.83 -3.36
N PHE A 697 -12.29 36.74 -3.70
CA PHE A 697 -11.75 35.38 -3.75
C PHE A 697 -12.10 34.70 -5.06
N LYS A 698 -11.19 33.84 -5.51
CA LYS A 698 -11.40 32.89 -6.61
C LYS A 698 -11.51 31.48 -6.05
N CYS A 699 -12.45 30.70 -6.57
CA CYS A 699 -12.64 29.30 -6.19
C CYS A 699 -11.79 28.39 -7.10
N HIS A 700 -11.14 27.38 -6.51
CA HIS A 700 -10.28 26.41 -7.20
C HIS A 700 -10.88 25.00 -7.27
N GLY A 701 -12.12 24.85 -6.83
CA GLY A 701 -12.84 23.58 -6.83
C GLY A 701 -13.04 22.98 -5.43
N LEU A 702 -13.55 21.75 -5.42
CA LEU A 702 -14.03 21.06 -4.23
C LEU A 702 -12.89 20.50 -3.38
N CYS A 703 -13.03 20.57 -2.06
CA CYS A 703 -12.09 20.00 -1.11
C CYS A 703 -12.40 18.51 -0.86
N SER A 704 -11.45 17.63 -1.20
CA SER A 704 -11.56 16.20 -0.91
C SER A 704 -11.29 15.94 0.57
N ARG A 705 -12.13 15.16 1.24
CA ARG A 705 -11.99 14.89 2.67
C ARG A 705 -11.32 13.54 2.93
N CYS A 706 -10.54 13.50 4.01
CA CYS A 706 -9.84 12.29 4.46
C CYS A 706 -10.19 11.99 5.92
N GLN A 707 -9.61 10.93 6.48
CA GLN A 707 -9.82 10.50 7.88
C GLN A 707 -9.54 11.57 8.95
N MET A 708 -9.06 12.75 8.58
CA MET A 708 -9.01 13.88 9.50
C MET A 708 -10.42 14.21 10.03
N VAL A 709 -11.44 14.26 9.16
CA VAL A 709 -12.81 14.70 9.57
C VAL A 709 -13.48 13.72 10.53
N CYS A 710 -12.95 12.50 10.61
CA CYS A 710 -13.34 11.45 11.54
C CYS A 710 -12.89 11.69 12.98
N ILE A 711 -12.05 12.69 13.24
CA ILE A 711 -11.53 13.02 14.57
C ILE A 711 -12.36 14.16 15.15
N ASP A 712 -13.01 13.89 16.27
CA ASP A 712 -13.68 14.92 17.06
C ASP A 712 -12.64 15.90 17.63
N GLN A 713 -12.71 17.17 17.22
CA GLN A 713 -11.65 18.13 17.55
C GLN A 713 -11.65 18.56 19.02
N GLU A 714 -12.73 18.28 19.77
CA GLU A 714 -12.84 18.62 21.18
C GLU A 714 -12.43 17.44 22.06
N THR A 715 -12.97 16.25 21.78
CA THR A 715 -12.75 15.04 22.60
C THR A 715 -11.55 14.21 22.16
N GLY A 716 -11.12 14.33 20.90
CA GLY A 716 -10.11 13.45 20.30
C GLY A 716 -10.64 12.04 19.99
N GLU A 717 -11.95 11.80 20.07
CA GLU A 717 -12.52 10.52 19.69
C GLU A 717 -12.50 10.34 18.16
N LYS A 718 -12.11 9.15 17.69
CA LYS A 718 -12.08 8.80 16.26
C LYS A 718 -13.31 7.97 15.90
N THR A 719 -14.13 8.46 14.97
CA THR A 719 -15.34 7.79 14.48
C THR A 719 -15.27 7.53 12.96
N LYS A 720 -16.15 6.71 12.39
CA LYS A 720 -16.23 6.59 10.91
C LYS A 720 -16.89 7.81 10.23
N GLU A 721 -17.74 8.51 10.96
CA GLU A 721 -18.46 9.69 10.50
C GLU A 721 -17.68 11.00 10.72
N PRO A 722 -17.90 12.04 9.88
CA PRO A 722 -18.87 12.15 8.79
C PRO A 722 -18.37 11.59 7.44
N LEU A 723 -17.15 11.02 7.39
CA LEU A 723 -16.53 10.64 6.12
C LEU A 723 -17.31 9.53 5.40
N ALA A 724 -17.78 8.51 6.12
CA ALA A 724 -18.59 7.44 5.55
C ALA A 724 -19.89 7.98 4.92
N THR A 725 -20.57 8.90 5.60
CA THR A 725 -21.76 9.57 5.05
C THR A 725 -21.44 10.40 3.82
N LEU A 726 -20.40 11.23 3.86
CA LEU A 726 -19.99 12.02 2.70
C LEU A 726 -19.65 11.14 1.50
N SER A 727 -18.86 10.09 1.67
CA SER A 727 -18.51 9.21 0.57
C SER A 727 -19.75 8.54 -0.06
N GLY A 728 -20.76 8.22 0.75
CA GLY A 728 -21.98 7.56 0.27
C GLY A 728 -22.80 8.39 -0.73
N PHE A 729 -22.82 9.73 -0.63
CA PHE A 729 -23.58 10.58 -1.56
C PHE A 729 -22.73 11.56 -2.39
N ARG A 730 -21.45 11.74 -2.04
CA ARG A 730 -20.49 12.62 -2.75
C ARG A 730 -19.41 11.85 -3.50
N GLY A 731 -19.43 10.51 -3.46
CA GLY A 731 -18.47 9.62 -4.10
C GLY A 731 -17.07 9.63 -3.47
N ALA A 732 -16.10 9.01 -4.16
CA ALA A 732 -14.74 8.70 -3.71
C ALA A 732 -13.94 9.83 -3.03
N LYS A 733 -14.17 11.07 -3.47
CA LYS A 733 -13.45 12.24 -2.94
C LYS A 733 -14.05 12.71 -1.61
N ALA A 734 -15.22 12.20 -1.23
CA ALA A 734 -16.01 12.61 -0.07
C ALA A 734 -16.04 14.14 0.05
N SER A 735 -16.23 14.81 -1.09
CA SER A 735 -15.90 16.22 -1.19
C SER A 735 -16.87 17.08 -0.39
N PHE A 736 -16.31 18.04 0.38
CA PHE A 736 -17.10 18.93 1.21
C PHE A 736 -16.41 20.29 1.33
N GLY A 737 -17.11 21.37 0.98
CA GLY A 737 -16.55 22.71 0.95
C GLY A 737 -15.62 22.98 -0.23
N ILE A 738 -15.24 24.24 -0.40
CA ILE A 738 -14.50 24.74 -1.56
C ILE A 738 -13.17 25.37 -1.17
N TYR A 739 -12.20 25.25 -2.06
CA TYR A 739 -10.89 25.89 -1.94
C TYR A 739 -10.89 27.28 -2.54
N LEU A 740 -10.35 28.24 -1.80
CA LEU A 740 -10.27 29.64 -2.23
C LEU A 740 -8.82 30.14 -2.30
N SER A 741 -8.58 31.09 -3.20
CA SER A 741 -7.43 31.98 -3.15
C SER A 741 -7.89 33.44 -3.11
N ARG A 742 -7.16 34.27 -2.36
CA ARG A 742 -7.47 35.70 -2.32
C ARG A 742 -6.99 36.39 -3.59
N THR A 743 -7.86 37.21 -4.19
CA THR A 743 -7.53 38.11 -5.29
C THR A 743 -7.24 39.53 -4.78
N SER A 744 -8.05 40.03 -3.83
CA SER A 744 -7.90 41.37 -3.26
C SER A 744 -8.44 41.43 -1.82
N GLY A 745 -8.14 42.51 -1.10
CA GLY A 745 -8.61 42.74 0.28
C GLY A 745 -7.54 42.51 1.34
N LYS A 746 -7.71 43.17 2.49
CA LYS A 746 -6.72 43.20 3.57
C LYS A 746 -7.15 42.47 4.84
N ARG A 747 -8.45 42.22 5.01
CA ARG A 747 -9.03 41.77 6.27
C ARG A 747 -10.42 41.18 6.02
N LEU A 748 -10.81 40.25 6.89
CA LEU A 748 -12.16 39.71 6.98
C LEU A 748 -12.72 39.96 8.38
N CYS A 749 -14.03 40.19 8.45
CA CYS A 749 -14.77 40.34 9.69
C CYS A 749 -16.00 39.41 9.66
N VAL A 750 -16.27 38.73 10.77
CA VAL A 750 -17.54 38.04 10.97
C VAL A 750 -18.69 39.04 10.85
N GLY A 751 -19.72 38.67 10.09
CA GLY A 751 -20.84 39.53 9.69
C GLY A 751 -20.67 40.20 8.32
N ASP A 752 -19.50 40.07 7.68
CA ASP A 752 -19.29 40.56 6.32
C ASP A 752 -20.29 39.91 5.35
N SER A 753 -20.87 40.72 4.47
CA SER A 753 -21.78 40.23 3.43
C SER A 753 -21.02 39.43 2.38
N VAL A 754 -21.61 38.33 1.93
CA VAL A 754 -21.05 37.45 0.90
C VAL A 754 -21.83 37.61 -0.39
N LEU A 755 -21.14 37.83 -1.50
CA LEU A 755 -21.72 37.96 -2.84
C LEU A 755 -21.04 36.96 -3.79
N SER A 756 -21.81 36.03 -4.36
CA SER A 756 -21.34 35.09 -5.38
C SER A 756 -21.63 35.62 -6.79
N GLY A 757 -20.64 35.59 -7.69
CA GLY A 757 -20.84 35.98 -9.09
C GLY A 757 -19.53 36.19 -9.86
N SER A 758 -19.61 36.15 -11.20
CA SER A 758 -18.50 36.42 -12.12
C SER A 758 -18.14 37.91 -12.11
N PHE A 759 -17.22 38.32 -11.23
CA PHE A 759 -16.74 39.70 -11.23
C PHE A 759 -15.77 39.90 -12.40
N GLY A 760 -16.29 40.44 -13.50
CA GLY A 760 -15.46 40.97 -14.58
C GLY A 760 -14.49 42.01 -14.01
N THR A 761 -13.22 41.88 -14.37
CA THR A 761 -12.19 42.90 -14.11
C THR A 761 -12.66 44.26 -14.61
N GLN A 762 -12.83 45.21 -13.69
CA GLN A 762 -12.72 46.63 -14.03
C GLN A 762 -11.27 47.08 -13.87
#